data_AF-A0A6B0SPP5-F1
#
_entry.id   AF-A0A6B0SPP5-F1
#
_cell.length_a   1.000
_cell.length_b   1.000
_cell.length_c   1.000
_cell.angle_alpha   90.00
_cell.angle_beta   90.00
_cell.angle_gamma   90.00
#
_symmetry.space_group_name_H-M   'P 1'
#
loop_
_entity.id
_entity.type
_entity.pdbx_description
1 polymer ?
#
loop_
_entity_poly.entity_id
_entity_poly.type
_entity_poly.pdbx_seq_one_letter_code
_entity_poly.pdbx_strand_id
1 'polypeptide(L)'
;MTGRDTERDETEPGSRGADREGIPARREFLAGAAATGLGGLAGCGGSGSENAGTGATDSGEGTRTPSDGGTSTPRPEADDIELAPFWTTGEKVGVGTAVGNGSGAGAAGGDDDGRVWYTLTRGALTGVRFPRVDLLNVRRLDFLVADGEGYAARTAELDRRVEDDVKRTVVPTADDALCYRHEFESASRAWTLDVEYVADPERDAVVADVTFDAGGEDLSVYAVCRPAVTTGTAGDRHARATADGHAVLSVTDTSDGGVVRDGDGDGYDVSLGLAADPGFEWATVTPVGDPATARLLRRGIESERSREASGNAALVGRLGSGSTDATLALGFAEGPDPTAAVAVARESVADGFEDARESYRAGWRSWLDGVDVPDSVAGDATLEPLYRTSAMALRAAEDATYPGAGVASPCVPWGEVVPATDPSDVGYHYVWSRDLYQSFTALEAMGKPEAAIAAAEYLFDVQQREGGFVPQNTYVDGRTRWGGEQLDEVAFPLVLARRVSGEHGRSFDDLAFGYADVATSADYVLRNGPGTGQERWEEEGGLSPSTIAAEIAGLVSAADVAIERGRTADTLVWLATADRFRRGVREWCVTREGTDRHNPPYYFRINGNRDPDDGTERSLANGGRTFDERNVIDAGFLELVRLGVFPADDEVIEQSVAVVDEDIRVETPHGPAFHRYTGDGYGEGENGAPFPVGTDTHGRLWPLLTGERAEYELAAGTESGPDRPTALLSTLAGFANEGRLLPEQVWDREDGTDYDWAFGEGTGSATPLSWSHAAFVRLANGIDAGRPSGTPAAVRERYDYGPPEEPTLDVSLPDNTVDSTEVTIAGETDAPVVAVAVDGDAELLSVNGGSFETSVSLDSGRNTLVVAAGDPGQSAAETAVAGARAVVSVVE
;
A
#
# COMPACT_ATOMS: atom_id res chain seq x y z
N MET A 1 -3.39 83.67 15.15
CA MET A 1 -3.63 83.73 13.68
C MET A 1 -2.73 82.69 13.07
N THR A 2 -3.25 81.47 12.82
CA THR A 2 -3.51 80.90 11.46
C THR A 2 -2.20 80.67 10.68
N GLY A 3 -1.81 79.50 10.19
CA GLY A 3 -2.39 78.15 10.14
C GLY A 3 -1.60 77.28 9.14
N ARG A 4 -1.75 75.94 9.29
CA ARG A 4 -1.67 74.82 8.31
C ARG A 4 -0.37 74.60 7.52
N ASP A 5 0.41 73.55 7.81
CA ASP A 5 0.25 72.11 7.44
C ASP A 5 0.83 71.84 6.03
N THR A 6 1.69 70.85 5.74
CA THR A 6 2.10 69.62 6.45
C THR A 6 3.31 69.00 5.74
N GLU A 7 4.13 68.28 6.51
CA GLU A 7 5.35 67.55 6.14
C GLU A 7 5.08 66.20 5.42
N ARG A 8 6.06 65.77 4.62
CA ARG A 8 6.41 64.37 4.36
C ARG A 8 7.92 64.27 4.43
N ASP A 9 8.44 63.40 5.28
CA ASP A 9 9.86 63.09 5.40
C ASP A 9 10.04 61.57 5.19
N GLU A 10 11.04 61.24 4.39
CA GLU A 10 11.48 59.88 4.05
C GLU A 10 12.46 59.37 5.11
N THR A 11 12.46 58.07 5.38
CA THR A 11 13.68 57.29 5.74
C THR A 11 13.38 55.78 5.80
N GLU A 12 14.20 55.00 5.09
CA GLU A 12 14.42 53.54 5.22
C GLU A 12 14.71 53.09 6.68
N PRO A 13 14.55 51.81 7.13
CA PRO A 13 15.35 50.64 6.65
C PRO A 13 14.80 49.19 6.88
N GLY A 14 15.54 48.17 6.40
CA GLY A 14 15.83 46.96 7.22
C GLY A 14 15.36 45.57 6.72
N SER A 15 16.33 44.66 6.60
CA SER A 15 16.19 43.21 6.39
C SER A 15 15.73 42.44 7.65
N ARG A 16 14.79 41.49 7.49
CA ARG A 16 14.49 40.33 8.37
C ARG A 16 14.00 39.21 7.44
N GLY A 17 14.50 37.97 7.47
CA GLY A 17 14.61 37.08 8.61
C GLY A 17 13.24 36.45 8.84
N ALA A 18 12.92 35.38 8.10
CA ALA A 18 11.66 34.65 8.22
C ALA A 18 11.90 33.42 9.11
N ASP A 19 11.39 33.50 10.33
CA ASP A 19 11.28 32.39 11.28
C ASP A 19 10.12 31.49 10.83
N ARG A 20 10.39 30.18 10.67
CA ARG A 20 9.37 29.12 10.61
C ARG A 20 9.08 28.68 12.05
N GLU A 21 7.97 29.17 12.62
CA GLU A 21 7.26 28.52 13.74
C GLU A 21 6.43 27.37 13.12
N GLY A 22 6.26 26.16 13.64
CA GLY A 22 6.59 25.51 14.89
C GLY A 22 5.59 24.34 15.02
N ILE A 23 6.02 23.10 14.77
CA ILE A 23 5.20 21.88 14.94
C ILE A 23 4.96 21.68 16.46
N PRO A 24 3.71 21.52 16.94
CA PRO A 24 3.48 21.35 18.37
C PRO A 24 3.88 19.95 18.84
N ALA A 25 4.67 19.93 19.90
CA ALA A 25 5.09 18.75 20.64
C ALA A 25 3.90 17.86 21.06
N ARG A 26 3.96 16.57 20.71
CA ARG A 26 3.14 15.50 21.30
C ARG A 26 4.06 14.51 22.03
N ARG A 27 4.05 14.56 23.36
CA ARG A 27 4.54 13.52 24.27
C ARG A 27 3.50 13.36 25.38
N GLU A 28 2.88 12.18 25.42
CA GLU A 28 2.40 11.45 26.60
C GLU A 28 1.32 10.48 26.12
N PHE A 29 1.63 9.19 26.02
CA PHE A 29 0.78 8.06 26.43
C PHE A 29 1.56 6.75 26.25
N LEU A 30 2.16 6.26 27.33
CA LEU A 30 2.60 4.88 27.49
C LEU A 30 2.06 4.37 28.83
N ALA A 31 1.34 3.24 28.78
CA ALA A 31 1.41 2.16 29.77
C ALA A 31 0.47 1.01 29.35
N GLY A 32 1.05 -0.15 29.04
CA GLY A 32 0.34 -1.43 29.14
C GLY A 32 0.32 -2.34 27.91
N ALA A 33 1.46 -2.59 27.26
CA ALA A 33 1.61 -3.71 26.31
C ALA A 33 2.63 -4.71 26.84
N ALA A 34 2.20 -5.53 27.81
CA ALA A 34 2.86 -6.78 28.16
C ALA A 34 1.81 -7.70 28.78
N ALA A 35 1.70 -8.92 28.24
CA ALA A 35 0.82 -10.01 28.64
C ALA A 35 -0.67 -9.91 28.26
N THR A 36 -1.00 -10.30 27.02
CA THR A 36 -2.03 -11.32 26.71
C THR A 36 -1.98 -11.63 25.22
N GLY A 37 -1.37 -12.76 24.87
CA GLY A 37 -1.43 -13.34 23.53
C GLY A 37 -2.73 -14.10 23.30
N LEU A 38 -2.98 -14.37 22.02
CA LEU A 38 -3.98 -15.28 21.43
C LEU A 38 -5.43 -14.78 21.37
N GLY A 39 -5.82 -14.31 20.19
CA GLY A 39 -7.22 -14.22 19.74
C GLY A 39 -7.56 -12.90 19.05
N GLY A 40 -7.34 -12.81 17.75
CA GLY A 40 -7.73 -11.63 16.97
C GLY A 40 -7.37 -11.68 15.49
N LEU A 41 -7.58 -12.81 14.80
CA LEU A 41 -7.47 -12.91 13.34
C LEU A 41 -8.77 -13.50 12.79
N ALA A 42 -9.75 -12.61 12.63
CA ALA A 42 -10.97 -12.72 11.82
C ALA A 42 -11.78 -11.45 12.13
N GLY A 43 -11.77 -10.44 11.25
CA GLY A 43 -12.33 -9.15 11.63
C GLY A 43 -12.58 -8.11 10.55
N CYS A 44 -12.77 -8.49 9.28
CA CYS A 44 -13.63 -7.70 8.40
C CYS A 44 -15.06 -8.20 8.59
N GLY A 45 -15.74 -7.70 9.62
CA GLY A 45 -17.12 -8.10 9.91
C GLY A 45 -17.69 -7.47 11.18
N GLY A 46 -18.45 -6.37 11.01
CA GLY A 46 -19.63 -6.07 11.81
C GLY A 46 -19.44 -5.53 13.24
N SER A 47 -19.91 -4.31 13.42
CA SER A 47 -20.11 -3.56 14.66
C SER A 47 -21.00 -4.26 15.70
N GLY A 48 -20.73 -4.00 16.99
CA GLY A 48 -21.58 -4.43 18.10
C GLY A 48 -21.17 -3.86 19.46
N SER A 49 -21.96 -2.91 19.95
CA SER A 49 -21.79 -2.06 21.14
C SER A 49 -21.66 -2.77 22.51
N GLU A 50 -21.04 -2.04 23.43
CA GLU A 50 -20.77 -2.31 24.85
C GLU A 50 -21.99 -2.72 25.72
N ASN A 51 -21.75 -3.67 26.64
CA ASN A 51 -22.31 -3.62 27.99
C ASN A 51 -21.52 -4.54 28.94
N ALA A 52 -20.56 -3.99 29.67
CA ALA A 52 -19.85 -4.69 30.75
C ALA A 52 -20.54 -4.44 32.10
N GLY A 53 -21.12 -5.49 32.68
CA GLY A 53 -21.61 -5.53 34.05
C GLY A 53 -20.76 -6.47 34.90
N THR A 54 -20.29 -5.97 36.04
CA THR A 54 -19.49 -6.67 37.05
C THR A 54 -20.27 -7.78 37.78
N GLY A 55 -19.61 -8.90 38.11
CA GLY A 55 -20.14 -9.84 39.13
C GLY A 55 -19.68 -11.30 39.08
N ALA A 56 -18.67 -11.61 39.90
CA ALA A 56 -18.18 -12.86 40.48
C ALA A 56 -19.03 -14.18 40.51
N THR A 57 -18.28 -15.30 40.38
CA THR A 57 -18.36 -16.64 41.04
C THR A 57 -19.54 -17.60 40.77
N ASP A 58 -19.25 -18.79 40.21
CA ASP A 58 -19.14 -20.12 40.88
C ASP A 58 -19.41 -21.29 39.90
N SER A 59 -18.81 -22.43 40.24
CA SER A 59 -18.67 -23.76 39.63
C SER A 59 -19.91 -24.48 39.04
N GLY A 60 -19.68 -25.29 38.01
CA GLY A 60 -20.60 -26.36 37.58
C GLY A 60 -20.17 -27.10 36.29
N GLU A 61 -19.92 -28.42 36.39
CA GLU A 61 -19.75 -29.34 35.26
C GLU A 61 -21.01 -29.38 34.36
N GLY A 62 -20.83 -29.34 33.04
CA GLY A 62 -21.93 -29.58 32.11
C GLY A 62 -21.55 -29.50 30.62
N THR A 63 -21.38 -30.68 30.01
CA THR A 63 -21.67 -31.03 28.59
C THR A 63 -20.99 -30.23 27.46
N ARG A 64 -20.14 -30.93 26.69
CA ARG A 64 -19.59 -30.45 25.41
C ARG A 64 -20.72 -30.16 24.41
N THR A 65 -20.80 -28.91 23.95
CA THR A 65 -21.58 -28.50 22.78
C THR A 65 -20.59 -28.23 21.63
N PRO A 66 -20.84 -28.69 20.39
CA PRO A 66 -20.02 -28.31 19.25
C PRO A 66 -20.20 -26.81 18.99
N SER A 67 -19.10 -26.09 18.73
CA SER A 67 -19.13 -24.72 18.23
C SER A 67 -19.62 -24.74 16.78
N ASP A 68 -20.90 -24.45 16.57
CA ASP A 68 -21.45 -24.17 15.24
C ASP A 68 -20.98 -22.79 14.77
N GLY A 69 -20.36 -22.79 13.60
CA GLY A 69 -20.62 -21.84 12.53
C GLY A 69 -20.13 -20.41 12.71
N GLY A 70 -18.97 -20.10 12.10
CA GLY A 70 -18.76 -18.77 11.55
C GLY A 70 -19.91 -18.44 10.60
N THR A 71 -20.66 -17.40 10.91
CA THR A 71 -21.78 -16.96 10.07
C THR A 71 -21.22 -16.42 8.76
N SER A 72 -21.39 -17.18 7.68
CA SER A 72 -21.09 -16.75 6.31
C SER A 72 -21.86 -15.48 5.99
N THR A 73 -21.18 -14.47 5.44
CA THR A 73 -21.87 -13.31 4.83
C THR A 73 -22.66 -13.81 3.62
N PRO A 74 -24.00 -13.71 3.61
CA PRO A 74 -24.78 -14.15 2.47
C PRO A 74 -24.48 -13.27 1.24
N ARG A 75 -24.42 -13.91 0.07
CA ARG A 75 -24.24 -13.26 -1.23
C ARG A 75 -25.37 -12.23 -1.47
N PRO A 76 -25.08 -10.94 -1.72
CA PRO A 76 -26.10 -9.95 -2.05
C PRO A 76 -26.79 -10.25 -3.40
N GLU A 77 -28.11 -10.14 -3.47
CA GLU A 77 -28.84 -10.14 -4.74
C GLU A 77 -28.72 -8.77 -5.44
N ALA A 78 -28.88 -8.72 -6.77
CA ALA A 78 -28.73 -7.48 -7.55
C ALA A 78 -29.63 -6.33 -7.04
N ASP A 79 -30.83 -6.65 -6.58
CA ASP A 79 -31.76 -5.67 -6.00
C ASP A 79 -31.26 -5.10 -4.66
N ASP A 80 -30.52 -5.90 -3.88
CA ASP A 80 -30.00 -5.49 -2.57
C ASP A 80 -28.74 -4.62 -2.71
N ILE A 81 -27.91 -4.84 -3.74
CA ILE A 81 -26.68 -4.05 -4.00
C ILE A 81 -27.02 -2.56 -4.20
N GLU A 82 -28.12 -2.26 -4.88
CA GLU A 82 -28.57 -0.87 -5.07
C GLU A 82 -29.22 -0.28 -3.82
N LEU A 83 -29.72 -1.09 -2.87
CA LEU A 83 -30.38 -0.63 -1.65
C LEU A 83 -29.38 -0.35 -0.51
N ALA A 84 -28.37 -1.19 -0.37
CA ALA A 84 -27.32 -1.02 0.63
C ALA A 84 -26.15 -0.19 0.10
N PRO A 85 -25.53 0.69 0.91
CA PRO A 85 -24.34 1.40 0.50
C PRO A 85 -23.15 0.45 0.60
N PHE A 86 -22.65 -0.07 -0.52
CA PHE A 86 -21.37 -0.79 -0.59
C PHE A 86 -20.28 0.05 -1.24
N TRP A 87 -19.01 -0.19 -0.95
CA TRP A 87 -17.95 0.38 -1.78
C TRP A 87 -17.99 -0.20 -3.20
N THR A 88 -17.03 0.18 -4.03
CA THR A 88 -16.95 -0.27 -5.43
C THR A 88 -15.80 -1.25 -5.59
N THR A 89 -15.89 -2.12 -6.59
CA THR A 89 -14.86 -3.12 -6.88
C THR A 89 -13.45 -2.53 -6.92
N GLY A 90 -12.48 -3.32 -6.45
CA GLY A 90 -11.06 -2.99 -6.50
C GLY A 90 -10.49 -2.95 -7.92
N GLU A 91 -11.20 -3.54 -8.90
CA GLU A 91 -10.87 -3.49 -10.32
C GLU A 91 -11.04 -2.07 -10.89
N LYS A 92 -10.01 -1.24 -10.71
CA LYS A 92 -9.95 0.11 -11.30
C LYS A 92 -9.27 0.07 -12.66
N VAL A 93 -9.80 0.85 -13.59
CA VAL A 93 -9.28 1.06 -14.96
C VAL A 93 -8.76 2.47 -15.17
N GLY A 94 -8.67 3.26 -14.10
CA GLY A 94 -8.07 4.59 -14.10
C GLY A 94 -7.92 5.12 -12.68
N VAL A 95 -6.90 5.96 -12.49
CA VAL A 95 -6.66 6.75 -11.27
C VAL A 95 -6.26 8.14 -11.71
N GLY A 96 -6.65 9.18 -10.97
CA GLY A 96 -6.27 10.55 -11.31
C GLY A 96 -6.14 11.42 -10.07
N THR A 97 -5.17 12.33 -10.13
CA THR A 97 -4.92 13.40 -9.16
C THR A 97 -4.10 14.48 -9.83
N ALA A 98 -4.28 15.73 -9.43
CA ALA A 98 -3.48 16.82 -9.94
C ALA A 98 -2.13 16.84 -9.21
N VAL A 99 -1.05 16.79 -9.99
CA VAL A 99 0.30 17.04 -9.47
C VAL A 99 0.67 18.48 -9.80
N GLY A 100 1.29 19.16 -8.85
CA GLY A 100 1.62 20.57 -8.99
C GLY A 100 2.60 20.86 -10.12
N ASN A 101 2.85 22.14 -10.37
CA ASN A 101 3.73 22.61 -11.43
C ASN A 101 5.21 22.18 -11.29
N GLY A 102 5.56 21.46 -10.22
CA GLY A 102 6.74 20.62 -10.05
C GLY A 102 8.02 21.25 -10.57
N SER A 103 8.85 21.80 -9.69
CA SER A 103 10.21 22.27 -10.01
C SER A 103 11.17 21.17 -10.52
N GLY A 104 10.67 20.00 -10.92
CA GLY A 104 11.44 18.81 -11.25
C GLY A 104 12.08 18.12 -10.04
N ALA A 105 11.93 18.69 -8.83
CA ALA A 105 12.60 18.23 -7.61
C ALA A 105 11.90 17.08 -6.87
N GLY A 106 10.89 16.44 -7.47
CA GLY A 106 10.47 15.07 -7.13
C GLY A 106 9.68 14.82 -5.83
N ALA A 107 9.74 15.66 -4.79
CA ALA A 107 8.94 15.42 -3.57
C ALA A 107 7.47 15.83 -3.74
N ALA A 108 6.52 15.04 -3.22
CA ALA A 108 5.14 15.49 -3.05
C ALA A 108 4.98 16.45 -1.87
N GLY A 109 3.84 17.14 -1.85
CA GLY A 109 3.35 17.90 -0.70
C GLY A 109 3.84 19.35 -0.65
N GLY A 110 4.01 19.97 -1.82
CA GLY A 110 4.05 21.43 -1.92
C GLY A 110 2.64 22.02 -1.98
N ASP A 111 2.49 23.31 -1.63
CA ASP A 111 1.21 24.06 -1.74
C ASP A 111 0.59 24.04 -3.16
N ASP A 112 1.38 23.62 -4.17
CA ASP A 112 0.98 23.54 -5.57
C ASP A 112 0.40 22.15 -5.97
N ASP A 113 0.48 21.11 -5.12
CA ASP A 113 -0.11 19.79 -5.40
C ASP A 113 -1.62 19.78 -5.14
N GLY A 114 -2.38 19.06 -5.97
CA GLY A 114 -3.82 18.89 -5.77
C GLY A 114 -4.14 17.94 -4.61
N ARG A 115 -5.24 18.22 -3.91
CA ARG A 115 -5.72 17.44 -2.75
C ARG A 115 -6.92 16.55 -3.07
N VAL A 116 -7.14 16.28 -4.36
CA VAL A 116 -8.27 15.48 -4.86
C VAL A 116 -7.78 14.31 -5.69
N TRP A 117 -8.12 13.11 -5.25
CA TRP A 117 -7.86 11.87 -5.97
C TRP A 117 -9.17 11.21 -6.38
N TYR A 118 -9.18 10.57 -7.54
CA TYR A 118 -10.31 9.73 -7.97
C TYR A 118 -9.82 8.45 -8.63
N THR A 119 -10.71 7.46 -8.70
CA THR A 119 -10.48 6.22 -9.46
C THR A 119 -11.64 5.97 -10.40
N LEU A 120 -11.44 5.15 -11.43
CA LEU A 120 -12.47 4.80 -12.40
C LEU A 120 -12.71 3.29 -12.38
N THR A 121 -13.97 2.89 -12.37
CA THR A 121 -14.36 1.58 -12.93
C THR A 121 -14.77 1.78 -14.39
N ARG A 122 -15.06 0.70 -15.13
CA ARG A 122 -15.50 0.81 -16.53
C ARG A 122 -16.76 1.67 -16.70
N GLY A 123 -17.59 1.77 -15.67
CA GLY A 123 -18.90 2.41 -15.75
C GLY A 123 -19.01 3.78 -15.07
N ALA A 124 -18.04 4.15 -14.24
CA ALA A 124 -18.21 5.26 -13.30
C ALA A 124 -16.89 5.81 -12.76
N LEU A 125 -16.93 7.09 -12.37
CA LEU A 125 -15.96 7.67 -11.46
C LEU A 125 -16.27 7.20 -10.03
N THR A 126 -15.26 6.78 -9.28
CA THR A 126 -15.41 6.09 -8.00
C THR A 126 -14.32 6.48 -7.00
N GLY A 127 -14.59 6.28 -5.71
CA GLY A 127 -13.60 6.48 -4.64
C GLY A 127 -12.95 7.86 -4.66
N VAL A 128 -13.75 8.93 -4.80
CA VAL A 128 -13.18 10.29 -4.78
C VAL A 128 -12.77 10.64 -3.37
N ARG A 129 -11.59 11.23 -3.23
CA ARG A 129 -10.92 11.51 -1.97
C ARG A 129 -10.55 12.97 -1.84
N PHE A 130 -10.61 13.46 -0.60
CA PHE A 130 -10.26 14.84 -0.24
C PHE A 130 -10.27 15.00 1.31
N PRO A 131 -9.37 15.79 1.92
CA PRO A 131 -8.15 16.36 1.35
C PRO A 131 -6.95 15.39 1.39
N ARG A 132 -7.16 14.16 1.86
CA ARG A 132 -6.12 13.11 1.98
C ARG A 132 -6.44 11.93 1.08
N VAL A 133 -5.40 11.25 0.61
CA VAL A 133 -5.53 10.04 -0.23
C VAL A 133 -6.22 8.88 0.51
N ASP A 134 -6.19 8.89 1.84
CA ASP A 134 -6.83 7.89 2.71
C ASP A 134 -8.24 8.26 3.19
N LEU A 135 -8.84 9.35 2.68
CA LEU A 135 -10.18 9.81 3.05
C LEU A 135 -11.16 9.77 1.88
N LEU A 136 -12.09 8.80 1.90
CA LEU A 136 -13.11 8.61 0.86
C LEU A 136 -14.33 9.53 1.10
N ASN A 137 -14.83 10.15 0.03
CA ASN A 137 -16.00 11.04 0.10
C ASN A 137 -17.11 10.70 -0.90
N VAL A 138 -16.77 10.02 -2.00
CA VAL A 138 -17.75 9.59 -3.01
C VAL A 138 -17.52 8.15 -3.41
N ARG A 139 -18.56 7.32 -3.29
CA ARG A 139 -18.52 5.93 -3.77
C ARG A 139 -18.51 5.88 -5.28
N ARG A 140 -19.42 6.65 -5.89
CA ARG A 140 -19.69 6.58 -7.34
C ARG A 140 -20.31 7.86 -7.89
N LEU A 141 -19.87 8.28 -9.07
CA LEU A 141 -20.54 9.22 -9.95
C LEU A 141 -20.65 8.57 -11.33
N ASP A 142 -21.87 8.39 -11.79
CA ASP A 142 -22.20 7.73 -13.05
C ASP A 142 -23.39 8.39 -13.74
N PHE A 143 -23.74 7.95 -14.94
CA PHE A 143 -24.77 8.59 -15.75
C PHE A 143 -25.97 7.69 -15.99
N LEU A 144 -27.13 8.31 -16.16
CA LEU A 144 -28.38 7.67 -16.56
C LEU A 144 -28.84 8.27 -17.87
N VAL A 145 -29.11 7.43 -18.87
CA VAL A 145 -29.80 7.81 -20.11
C VAL A 145 -31.23 7.29 -20.05
N ALA A 146 -32.22 8.15 -20.28
CA ALA A 146 -33.63 7.82 -20.10
C ALA A 146 -34.53 8.49 -21.13
N ASP A 147 -35.66 7.85 -21.47
CA ASP A 147 -36.67 8.40 -22.39
C ASP A 147 -37.88 9.04 -21.68
N GLY A 148 -37.96 8.95 -20.35
CA GLY A 148 -39.12 9.42 -19.59
C GLY A 148 -40.37 8.54 -19.70
N GLU A 149 -40.33 7.47 -20.50
CA GLU A 149 -41.48 6.62 -20.85
C GLU A 149 -41.32 5.15 -20.42
N GLY A 150 -40.11 4.73 -20.03
CA GLY A 150 -39.87 3.40 -19.45
C GLY A 150 -38.46 2.85 -19.66
N TYR A 151 -37.65 3.50 -20.49
CA TYR A 151 -36.25 3.12 -20.70
C TYR A 151 -35.33 3.89 -19.75
N ALA A 152 -34.39 3.15 -19.18
CA ALA A 152 -33.30 3.65 -18.35
C ALA A 152 -32.08 2.76 -18.56
N ALA A 153 -30.96 3.39 -18.92
CA ALA A 153 -29.66 2.74 -19.01
C ALA A 153 -28.66 3.49 -18.13
N ARG A 154 -28.02 2.77 -17.21
CA ARG A 154 -27.03 3.30 -16.26
C ARG A 154 -25.63 2.96 -16.74
N THR A 155 -24.72 3.94 -16.74
CA THR A 155 -23.33 3.67 -17.10
C THR A 155 -22.62 2.85 -16.05
N ALA A 156 -22.97 2.94 -14.76
CA ALA A 156 -22.39 2.06 -13.75
C ALA A 156 -22.72 0.59 -14.03
N GLU A 157 -21.71 -0.28 -13.94
CA GLU A 157 -21.90 -1.71 -13.80
C GLU A 157 -22.30 -2.00 -12.34
N LEU A 158 -23.58 -2.28 -12.11
CA LEU A 158 -24.10 -2.52 -10.76
C LEU A 158 -23.92 -3.97 -10.31
N ASP A 159 -23.96 -4.89 -11.27
CA ASP A 159 -23.78 -6.32 -11.07
C ASP A 159 -23.25 -6.94 -12.37
N ARG A 160 -21.97 -7.30 -12.38
CA ARG A 160 -21.31 -7.89 -13.57
C ARG A 160 -21.86 -9.24 -14.00
N ARG A 161 -22.66 -9.88 -13.16
CA ARG A 161 -23.34 -11.15 -13.49
C ARG A 161 -24.51 -10.94 -14.46
N VAL A 162 -24.93 -9.70 -14.67
CA VAL A 162 -26.10 -9.33 -15.45
C VAL A 162 -25.66 -8.50 -16.65
N GLU A 163 -25.89 -9.05 -17.84
CA GLU A 163 -25.75 -8.27 -19.07
C GLU A 163 -26.77 -7.12 -19.10
N ASP A 164 -26.33 -5.92 -19.43
CA ASP A 164 -27.20 -4.76 -19.63
C ASP A 164 -27.02 -4.11 -21.01
N ASP A 165 -27.75 -3.03 -21.24
CA ASP A 165 -27.81 -2.36 -22.54
C ASP A 165 -26.59 -1.48 -22.82
N VAL A 166 -25.65 -1.32 -21.90
CA VAL A 166 -24.55 -0.36 -22.03
C VAL A 166 -23.24 -1.10 -22.26
N LYS A 167 -22.62 -0.87 -23.42
CA LYS A 167 -21.22 -1.24 -23.61
C LYS A 167 -20.35 -0.12 -23.08
N ARG A 168 -19.27 -0.52 -22.41
CA ARG A 168 -18.39 0.38 -21.65
C ARG A 168 -16.97 0.18 -22.14
N THR A 169 -16.33 1.28 -22.55
CA THR A 169 -14.91 1.29 -22.89
C THR A 169 -14.23 2.42 -22.14
N VAL A 170 -13.00 2.19 -21.69
CA VAL A 170 -12.15 3.24 -21.12
C VAL A 170 -10.88 3.32 -21.94
N VAL A 171 -10.52 4.52 -22.37
CA VAL A 171 -9.30 4.74 -23.16
C VAL A 171 -8.41 5.77 -22.48
N PRO A 172 -7.09 5.50 -22.31
CA PRO A 172 -6.13 6.53 -21.98
C PRO A 172 -6.11 7.60 -23.08
N THR A 173 -6.22 8.88 -22.71
CA THR A 173 -6.23 10.00 -23.67
C THR A 173 -4.87 10.69 -23.79
N ALA A 174 -3.90 10.25 -23.00
CA ALA A 174 -2.52 10.71 -22.97
C ALA A 174 -1.59 9.59 -22.50
N ASP A 175 -0.33 9.60 -22.97
CA ASP A 175 0.73 8.71 -22.48
C ASP A 175 1.61 9.39 -21.41
N ASP A 176 1.44 10.70 -21.24
CA ASP A 176 2.22 11.59 -20.38
C ASP A 176 1.37 12.28 -19.30
N ALA A 177 0.16 11.77 -19.07
CA ALA A 177 -0.72 12.17 -17.98
C ALA A 177 -1.71 11.06 -17.65
N LEU A 178 -2.15 10.99 -16.40
CA LEU A 178 -3.23 10.11 -15.96
C LEU A 178 -4.60 10.69 -16.39
N CYS A 179 -4.90 10.61 -17.68
CA CYS A 179 -6.16 11.05 -18.27
C CYS A 179 -6.86 9.89 -18.99
N TYR A 180 -8.15 9.75 -18.74
CA TYR A 180 -8.96 8.66 -19.25
C TYR A 180 -10.31 9.17 -19.71
N ARG A 181 -10.79 8.65 -20.84
CA ARG A 181 -12.13 8.90 -21.34
C ARG A 181 -12.96 7.62 -21.28
N HIS A 182 -14.13 7.72 -20.67
CA HIS A 182 -15.20 6.74 -20.81
C HIS A 182 -15.91 6.95 -22.14
N GLU A 183 -16.15 5.86 -22.85
CA GLU A 183 -16.96 5.80 -24.06
C GLU A 183 -18.08 4.78 -23.82
N PHE A 184 -19.31 5.24 -23.83
CA PHE A 184 -20.50 4.43 -23.61
C PHE A 184 -21.35 4.39 -24.88
N GLU A 185 -21.82 3.21 -25.25
CA GLU A 185 -22.77 3.02 -26.35
C GLU A 185 -23.90 2.08 -25.94
N SER A 186 -25.11 2.36 -26.45
CA SER A 186 -26.25 1.45 -26.27
C SER A 186 -26.16 0.25 -27.21
N ALA A 187 -26.51 -0.92 -26.69
CA ALA A 187 -26.67 -2.14 -27.47
C ALA A 187 -28.01 -2.17 -28.24
N SER A 188 -29.06 -1.50 -27.74
CA SER A 188 -30.41 -1.53 -28.31
C SER A 188 -30.88 -0.22 -28.96
N ARG A 189 -30.22 0.90 -28.69
CA ARG A 189 -30.53 2.25 -29.19
C ARG A 189 -29.29 2.88 -29.86
N ALA A 190 -29.46 4.07 -30.45
CA ALA A 190 -28.42 4.73 -31.23
C ALA A 190 -27.61 5.78 -30.46
N TRP A 191 -27.78 5.90 -29.14
CA TRP A 191 -27.10 6.93 -28.36
C TRP A 191 -25.68 6.52 -27.95
N THR A 192 -24.81 7.53 -27.83
CA THR A 192 -23.45 7.42 -27.30
C THR A 192 -23.21 8.50 -26.24
N LEU A 193 -22.33 8.22 -25.29
CA LEU A 193 -21.94 9.14 -24.23
C LEU A 193 -20.43 9.02 -23.99
N ASP A 194 -19.73 10.13 -24.17
CA ASP A 194 -18.30 10.25 -23.85
C ASP A 194 -18.12 11.12 -22.61
N VAL A 195 -17.27 10.69 -21.69
CA VAL A 195 -16.94 11.46 -20.46
C VAL A 195 -15.45 11.38 -20.15
N GLU A 196 -14.78 12.54 -20.07
CA GLU A 196 -13.38 12.63 -19.62
C GLU A 196 -13.32 13.40 -18.30
N TYR A 197 -12.47 12.97 -17.38
CA TYR A 197 -12.34 13.57 -16.04
C TYR A 197 -10.92 14.07 -15.79
N VAL A 198 -10.78 15.16 -15.04
CA VAL A 198 -9.52 15.63 -14.46
C VAL A 198 -9.76 16.15 -13.04
N ALA A 199 -8.76 16.06 -12.17
CA ALA A 199 -8.74 16.85 -10.94
C ALA A 199 -8.32 18.28 -11.33
N ASP A 200 -9.05 19.29 -10.88
CA ASP A 200 -8.70 20.70 -11.14
C ASP A 200 -7.37 21.02 -10.42
N PRO A 201 -6.31 21.42 -11.12
CA PRO A 201 -5.06 21.79 -10.45
C PRO A 201 -5.14 23.09 -9.65
N GLU A 202 -6.12 23.97 -9.94
CA GLU A 202 -6.26 25.25 -9.26
C GLU A 202 -7.21 25.19 -8.06
N ARG A 203 -7.99 24.11 -7.92
CA ARG A 203 -9.07 23.99 -6.92
C ARG A 203 -9.28 22.56 -6.47
N ASP A 204 -9.83 22.39 -5.28
CA ASP A 204 -10.24 21.08 -4.78
C ASP A 204 -11.52 20.58 -5.48
N ALA A 205 -11.40 20.19 -6.75
CA ALA A 205 -12.51 19.70 -7.56
C ALA A 205 -12.12 18.57 -8.51
N VAL A 206 -13.09 17.74 -8.88
CA VAL A 206 -13.04 16.94 -10.11
C VAL A 206 -13.93 17.61 -11.14
N VAL A 207 -13.41 17.81 -12.35
CA VAL A 207 -14.15 18.37 -13.49
C VAL A 207 -14.30 17.30 -14.57
N ALA A 208 -15.47 17.23 -15.17
CA ALA A 208 -15.80 16.28 -16.23
C ALA A 208 -16.36 17.01 -17.45
N ASP A 209 -15.86 16.66 -18.63
CA ASP A 209 -16.47 16.98 -19.91
C ASP A 209 -17.43 15.87 -20.31
N VAL A 210 -18.66 16.23 -20.67
CA VAL A 210 -19.75 15.30 -20.98
C VAL A 210 -20.27 15.60 -22.37
N THR A 211 -20.07 14.67 -23.30
CA THR A 211 -20.60 14.74 -24.67
C THR A 211 -21.60 13.61 -24.89
N PHE A 212 -22.88 13.95 -24.99
CA PHE A 212 -23.97 12.99 -25.21
C PHE A 212 -24.57 13.17 -26.61
N ASP A 213 -24.61 12.12 -27.41
CA ASP A 213 -25.40 12.07 -28.64
C ASP A 213 -26.64 11.19 -28.43
N ALA A 214 -27.84 11.77 -28.52
CA ALA A 214 -29.09 11.05 -28.38
C ALA A 214 -29.45 10.15 -29.59
N GLY A 215 -28.66 10.18 -30.67
CA GLY A 215 -28.91 9.34 -31.85
C GLY A 215 -30.19 9.69 -32.61
N GLY A 216 -30.70 10.92 -32.43
CA GLY A 216 -31.98 11.38 -32.99
C GLY A 216 -33.23 10.92 -32.21
N GLU A 217 -33.06 10.38 -31.00
CA GLU A 217 -34.14 9.99 -30.10
C GLU A 217 -34.44 11.08 -29.06
N ASP A 218 -35.65 11.05 -28.49
CA ASP A 218 -36.05 11.92 -27.37
C ASP A 218 -35.52 11.35 -26.04
N LEU A 219 -34.19 11.41 -25.85
CA LEU A 219 -33.49 10.93 -24.67
C LEU A 219 -32.97 12.06 -23.80
N SER A 220 -32.85 11.82 -22.50
CA SER A 220 -32.25 12.73 -21.53
C SER A 220 -31.07 12.06 -20.83
N VAL A 221 -30.03 12.83 -20.53
CA VAL A 221 -28.86 12.37 -19.78
C VAL A 221 -28.80 13.04 -18.40
N TYR A 222 -28.55 12.24 -17.38
CA TYR A 222 -28.49 12.66 -15.98
C TYR A 222 -27.17 12.25 -15.36
N ALA A 223 -26.57 13.14 -14.56
CA ALA A 223 -25.52 12.78 -13.62
C ALA A 223 -26.13 12.23 -12.33
N VAL A 224 -25.58 11.13 -11.81
CA VAL A 224 -25.98 10.49 -10.57
C VAL A 224 -24.78 10.30 -9.66
N CYS A 225 -24.70 11.09 -8.59
CA CYS A 225 -23.66 10.97 -7.58
C CYS A 225 -24.19 10.22 -6.34
N ARG A 226 -23.39 9.28 -5.84
CA ARG A 226 -23.57 8.48 -4.63
C ARG A 226 -22.45 8.84 -3.64
N PRO A 227 -22.69 9.84 -2.78
CA PRO A 227 -21.76 10.24 -1.72
C PRO A 227 -21.61 9.12 -0.68
N ALA A 228 -20.48 9.18 0.02
CA ALA A 228 -20.25 8.57 1.33
C ALA A 228 -19.16 9.43 1.97
N VAL A 229 -19.57 10.62 2.43
CA VAL A 229 -18.65 11.65 2.92
C VAL A 229 -17.96 11.12 4.17
N THR A 230 -16.67 11.45 4.35
CA THR A 230 -15.86 11.00 5.51
C THR A 230 -15.90 9.48 5.76
N THR A 231 -15.90 8.70 4.68
CA THR A 231 -15.86 7.23 4.66
C THR A 231 -17.15 6.57 5.19
N GLY A 232 -18.30 7.25 5.15
CA GLY A 232 -19.59 6.67 5.54
C GLY A 232 -20.79 7.39 4.94
N THR A 233 -21.99 6.80 5.06
CA THR A 233 -23.24 7.46 4.60
C THR A 233 -24.14 7.90 5.74
N ALA A 234 -23.97 7.34 6.95
CA ALA A 234 -24.87 7.57 8.08
C ALA A 234 -24.99 9.07 8.47
N GLY A 235 -23.88 9.79 8.40
CA GLY A 235 -23.78 11.21 8.73
C GLY A 235 -24.23 12.17 7.64
N ASP A 236 -24.35 11.70 6.39
CA ASP A 236 -24.59 12.55 5.23
C ASP A 236 -25.92 13.31 5.32
N ARG A 237 -25.85 14.61 4.99
CA ARG A 237 -26.99 15.51 4.78
C ARG A 237 -26.92 16.11 3.39
N HIS A 238 -27.92 15.78 2.58
CA HIS A 238 -27.98 16.15 1.18
C HIS A 238 -28.93 17.32 1.00
N ALA A 239 -28.56 18.28 0.17
CA ALA A 239 -29.39 19.43 -0.14
C ALA A 239 -29.40 19.73 -1.64
N ARG A 240 -30.54 20.25 -2.10
CA ARG A 240 -30.67 20.92 -3.40
C ARG A 240 -31.02 22.38 -3.16
N ALA A 241 -30.13 23.26 -3.58
CA ALA A 241 -30.30 24.69 -3.51
C ALA A 241 -30.38 25.33 -4.91
N THR A 242 -30.37 26.66 -4.95
CA THR A 242 -30.31 27.42 -6.19
C THR A 242 -29.23 28.48 -6.05
N ALA A 243 -28.30 28.53 -6.99
CA ALA A 243 -27.23 29.51 -7.08
C ALA A 243 -27.28 30.15 -8.48
N ASP A 244 -27.36 31.48 -8.53
CA ASP A 244 -27.49 32.27 -9.78
C ASP A 244 -28.57 31.78 -10.75
N GLY A 245 -29.68 31.25 -10.22
CA GLY A 245 -30.81 30.76 -11.00
C GLY A 245 -30.73 29.30 -11.45
N HIS A 246 -29.59 28.62 -11.21
CA HIS A 246 -29.39 27.21 -11.52
C HIS A 246 -29.46 26.35 -10.26
N ALA A 247 -29.92 25.10 -10.40
CA ALA A 247 -29.90 24.16 -9.30
C ALA A 247 -28.46 23.73 -8.99
N VAL A 248 -28.13 23.61 -7.71
CA VAL A 248 -26.88 23.02 -7.22
C VAL A 248 -27.22 21.95 -6.19
N LEU A 249 -26.41 20.90 -6.15
CA LEU A 249 -26.60 19.78 -5.24
C LEU A 249 -25.40 19.73 -4.29
N SER A 250 -25.62 19.41 -3.03
CA SER A 250 -24.54 19.41 -2.04
C SER A 250 -24.76 18.36 -0.96
N VAL A 251 -23.66 18.01 -0.30
CA VAL A 251 -23.64 17.07 0.83
C VAL A 251 -22.68 17.60 1.87
N THR A 252 -23.01 17.39 3.13
CA THR A 252 -22.10 17.62 4.25
C THR A 252 -22.22 16.44 5.22
N ASP A 253 -21.11 16.04 5.80
CA ASP A 253 -21.16 15.14 6.96
C ASP A 253 -21.57 15.94 8.21
N THR A 254 -22.40 15.33 9.04
CA THR A 254 -22.83 15.87 10.34
C THR A 254 -22.62 14.89 11.48
N SER A 255 -21.88 13.81 11.24
CA SER A 255 -21.59 12.78 12.23
C SER A 255 -20.31 13.09 13.02
N ASP A 256 -20.30 12.69 14.28
CA ASP A 256 -19.08 12.62 15.07
C ASP A 256 -18.43 11.24 14.85
N GLY A 257 -17.09 11.17 14.92
CA GLY A 257 -16.38 9.88 14.96
C GLY A 257 -15.68 9.46 13.67
N GLY A 258 -15.29 10.41 12.81
CA GLY A 258 -14.42 10.14 11.66
C GLY A 258 -13.18 9.31 12.01
N VAL A 259 -12.89 8.29 11.18
CA VAL A 259 -11.74 7.39 11.36
C VAL A 259 -10.41 8.05 10.96
N VAL A 260 -10.47 8.91 9.94
CA VAL A 260 -9.37 9.79 9.52
C VAL A 260 -9.42 11.09 10.32
N ARG A 261 -8.25 11.54 10.78
CA ARG A 261 -8.12 12.69 11.69
C ARG A 261 -7.32 13.82 11.06
N ASP A 262 -7.70 15.04 11.37
CA ASP A 262 -6.97 16.24 10.99
C ASP A 262 -5.72 16.47 11.88
N GLY A 263 -5.01 17.58 11.64
CA GLY A 263 -3.81 17.94 12.39
C GLY A 263 -4.04 18.22 13.88
N ASP A 264 -5.27 18.59 14.27
CA ASP A 264 -5.66 18.81 15.66
C ASP A 264 -6.06 17.49 16.36
N GLY A 265 -6.34 16.44 15.58
CA GLY A 265 -6.74 15.11 16.05
C GLY A 265 -8.25 14.89 16.08
N ASP A 266 -9.01 15.86 15.55
CA ASP A 266 -10.45 15.77 15.36
C ASP A 266 -10.77 15.04 14.06
N GLY A 267 -12.02 14.56 13.91
CA GLY A 267 -12.45 13.97 12.65
C GLY A 267 -12.55 15.04 11.57
N TYR A 268 -12.20 14.72 10.32
CA TYR A 268 -12.43 15.65 9.22
C TYR A 268 -13.93 15.92 9.05
N ASP A 269 -14.31 17.19 8.99
CA ASP A 269 -15.59 17.62 8.42
C ASP A 269 -15.36 17.92 6.94
N VAL A 270 -16.14 17.31 6.05
CA VAL A 270 -16.05 17.56 4.60
C VAL A 270 -17.42 17.94 4.05
N SER A 271 -17.40 18.91 3.15
CA SER A 271 -18.54 19.24 2.31
C SER A 271 -18.22 19.05 0.84
N LEU A 272 -19.25 18.70 0.08
CA LEU A 272 -19.21 18.45 -1.36
C LEU A 272 -20.28 19.27 -2.07
N GLY A 273 -19.95 19.83 -3.23
CA GLY A 273 -20.86 20.54 -4.13
C GLY A 273 -20.80 19.96 -5.54
N LEU A 274 -21.96 19.83 -6.18
CA LEU A 274 -22.11 19.36 -7.55
C LEU A 274 -22.82 20.43 -8.38
N ALA A 275 -22.14 20.90 -9.42
CA ALA A 275 -22.61 21.93 -10.33
C ALA A 275 -22.36 21.52 -11.79
N ALA A 276 -23.13 22.09 -12.71
CA ALA A 276 -22.96 21.88 -14.14
C ALA A 276 -23.06 23.23 -14.89
N ASP A 277 -22.48 23.30 -16.08
CA ASP A 277 -22.71 24.35 -17.08
C ASP A 277 -23.33 23.71 -18.34
N PRO A 278 -24.46 24.23 -18.88
CA PRO A 278 -25.19 25.45 -18.49
C PRO A 278 -26.09 25.31 -17.24
N GLY A 279 -25.95 24.22 -16.49
CA GLY A 279 -26.70 23.94 -15.25
C GLY A 279 -27.79 22.88 -15.42
N PHE A 280 -28.24 22.30 -14.30
CA PHE A 280 -29.22 21.22 -14.35
C PHE A 280 -30.62 21.72 -14.73
N GLU A 281 -31.22 21.16 -15.79
CA GLU A 281 -32.62 21.42 -16.18
C GLU A 281 -33.61 20.90 -15.13
N TRP A 282 -33.23 19.82 -14.46
CA TRP A 282 -33.98 19.17 -13.40
C TRP A 282 -32.99 18.61 -12.38
N ALA A 283 -33.29 18.73 -11.08
CA ALA A 283 -32.42 18.16 -10.05
C ALA A 283 -33.20 17.78 -8.79
N THR A 284 -32.71 16.76 -8.08
CA THR A 284 -33.23 16.26 -6.80
C THR A 284 -32.10 15.69 -5.94
N VAL A 285 -32.33 15.67 -4.62
CA VAL A 285 -31.60 14.83 -3.68
C VAL A 285 -32.59 13.84 -3.07
N THR A 286 -32.28 12.55 -2.99
CA THR A 286 -33.30 11.57 -2.60
C THR A 286 -32.70 10.30 -1.98
N PRO A 287 -33.28 9.75 -0.90
CA PRO A 287 -32.79 8.52 -0.29
C PRO A 287 -32.74 7.35 -1.29
N VAL A 288 -31.76 6.49 -1.10
CA VAL A 288 -31.64 5.23 -1.82
C VAL A 288 -32.70 4.27 -1.29
N GLY A 289 -33.43 3.60 -2.20
CA GLY A 289 -34.59 2.76 -1.85
C GLY A 289 -35.92 3.51 -1.79
N ASP A 290 -35.94 4.84 -1.90
CA ASP A 290 -37.20 5.56 -2.09
C ASP A 290 -37.84 5.18 -3.45
N PRO A 291 -39.16 4.92 -3.51
CA PRO A 291 -39.84 4.52 -4.75
C PRO A 291 -39.70 5.53 -5.89
N ALA A 292 -39.59 6.83 -5.59
CA ALA A 292 -39.38 7.87 -6.60
C ALA A 292 -37.97 7.79 -7.20
N THR A 293 -36.95 7.58 -6.37
CA THR A 293 -35.57 7.31 -6.81
C THR A 293 -35.52 6.06 -7.68
N ALA A 294 -36.05 4.95 -7.18
CA ALA A 294 -36.04 3.67 -7.91
C ALA A 294 -36.78 3.77 -9.25
N ARG A 295 -37.88 4.52 -9.30
CA ARG A 295 -38.63 4.76 -10.54
C ARG A 295 -37.80 5.53 -11.57
N LEU A 296 -37.06 6.55 -11.16
CA LEU A 296 -36.16 7.27 -12.06
C LEU A 296 -35.02 6.36 -12.53
N LEU A 297 -34.30 5.73 -11.60
CA LEU A 297 -33.09 4.97 -11.94
C LEU A 297 -33.37 3.71 -12.75
N ARG A 298 -34.55 3.10 -12.60
CA ARG A 298 -34.91 1.83 -13.28
C ARG A 298 -35.84 2.00 -14.47
N ARG A 299 -36.58 3.11 -14.57
CA ARG A 299 -37.58 3.32 -15.64
C ARG A 299 -37.43 4.66 -16.35
N GLY A 300 -36.51 5.51 -15.91
CA GLY A 300 -36.27 6.80 -16.54
C GLY A 300 -37.34 7.85 -16.25
N ILE A 301 -38.27 7.58 -15.33
CA ILE A 301 -39.41 8.46 -15.10
C ILE A 301 -39.15 9.36 -13.91
N GLU A 302 -39.00 10.65 -14.18
CA GLU A 302 -38.89 11.69 -13.16
C GLU A 302 -40.09 11.67 -12.21
N SER A 303 -39.80 11.95 -10.94
CA SER A 303 -40.80 12.07 -9.88
C SER A 303 -40.74 13.46 -9.24
N GLU A 304 -41.47 13.67 -8.14
CA GLU A 304 -41.40 14.95 -7.43
C GLU A 304 -39.97 15.22 -6.93
N ARG A 305 -39.55 16.48 -7.06
CA ARG A 305 -38.20 16.90 -6.68
C ARG A 305 -38.14 17.11 -5.17
N SER A 306 -37.26 16.38 -4.48
CA SER A 306 -36.94 16.67 -3.09
C SER A 306 -35.84 17.74 -2.98
N ARG A 307 -35.84 18.46 -1.85
CA ARG A 307 -34.84 19.47 -1.51
C ARG A 307 -33.80 18.97 -0.53
N GLU A 308 -34.14 17.96 0.27
CA GLU A 308 -33.31 17.48 1.36
C GLU A 308 -33.41 15.96 1.43
N ALA A 309 -32.31 15.30 1.78
CA ALA A 309 -32.25 13.88 2.11
C ALA A 309 -31.16 13.64 3.16
N SER A 310 -31.16 12.46 3.77
CA SER A 310 -30.18 12.07 4.77
C SER A 310 -29.76 10.62 4.59
N GLY A 311 -28.57 10.27 5.08
CA GLY A 311 -28.07 8.91 5.03
C GLY A 311 -27.61 8.53 3.63
N ASN A 312 -27.76 7.25 3.29
CA ASN A 312 -27.58 6.75 1.92
C ASN A 312 -28.60 7.41 0.97
N ALA A 313 -28.16 8.40 0.18
CA ALA A 313 -28.97 9.11 -0.80
C ALA A 313 -28.21 9.31 -2.13
N ALA A 314 -28.92 9.76 -3.16
CA ALA A 314 -28.33 10.20 -4.43
C ALA A 314 -28.55 11.70 -4.67
N LEU A 315 -27.54 12.34 -5.24
CA LEU A 315 -27.65 13.61 -5.94
C LEU A 315 -27.89 13.31 -7.42
N VAL A 316 -29.00 13.79 -7.97
CA VAL A 316 -29.34 13.55 -9.38
C VAL A 316 -29.63 14.88 -10.07
N GLY A 317 -28.94 15.14 -11.17
CA GLY A 317 -29.14 16.32 -12.01
C GLY A 317 -29.23 15.94 -13.50
N ARG A 318 -30.29 16.39 -14.18
CA ARG A 318 -30.43 16.26 -15.64
C ARG A 318 -29.59 17.34 -16.32
N LEU A 319 -28.63 16.90 -17.12
CA LEU A 319 -27.72 17.80 -17.85
C LEU A 319 -28.41 18.38 -19.08
N GLY A 320 -29.21 17.57 -19.78
CA GLY A 320 -29.94 18.01 -20.96
C GLY A 320 -30.91 16.99 -21.51
N SER A 321 -31.72 17.43 -22.46
CA SER A 321 -32.66 16.62 -23.25
C SER A 321 -32.26 16.72 -24.73
N GLY A 322 -32.11 15.59 -25.42
CA GLY A 322 -31.45 15.49 -26.72
C GLY A 322 -29.92 15.46 -26.59
N SER A 323 -29.22 15.54 -27.72
CA SER A 323 -27.76 15.63 -27.72
C SER A 323 -27.29 16.85 -26.92
N THR A 324 -26.33 16.65 -26.03
CA THR A 324 -25.96 17.58 -24.96
C THR A 324 -24.44 17.60 -24.80
N ASP A 325 -23.85 18.80 -24.81
CA ASP A 325 -22.50 19.06 -24.34
C ASP A 325 -22.61 19.78 -22.99
N ALA A 326 -21.92 19.30 -21.96
CA ALA A 326 -21.96 19.89 -20.62
C ALA A 326 -20.63 19.73 -19.89
N THR A 327 -20.30 20.69 -19.03
CA THR A 327 -19.24 20.54 -18.04
C THR A 327 -19.88 20.29 -16.67
N LEU A 328 -19.39 19.28 -15.96
CA LEU A 328 -19.82 18.91 -14.61
C LEU A 328 -18.64 19.07 -13.66
N ALA A 329 -18.83 19.63 -12.47
CA ALA A 329 -17.79 19.65 -11.46
C ALA A 329 -18.31 19.20 -10.09
N LEU A 330 -17.44 18.47 -9.40
CA LEU A 330 -17.57 18.02 -8.03
C LEU A 330 -16.54 18.77 -7.19
N GLY A 331 -16.96 19.83 -6.51
CA GLY A 331 -16.10 20.65 -5.65
C GLY A 331 -16.14 20.20 -4.20
N PHE A 332 -15.04 20.38 -3.48
CA PHE A 332 -14.86 20.00 -2.09
C PHE A 332 -14.46 21.19 -1.22
N ALA A 333 -14.74 21.10 0.06
CA ALA A 333 -14.23 22.01 1.08
C ALA A 333 -14.15 21.30 2.42
N GLU A 334 -13.15 21.67 3.22
CA GLU A 334 -13.10 21.32 4.64
C GLU A 334 -14.16 22.12 5.40
N GLY A 335 -14.80 21.48 6.37
CA GLY A 335 -15.84 22.04 7.21
C GLY A 335 -17.27 21.64 6.79
N PRO A 336 -18.24 21.83 7.69
CA PRO A 336 -19.60 21.34 7.51
C PRO A 336 -20.51 22.26 6.67
N ASP A 337 -20.02 23.43 6.22
CA ASP A 337 -20.80 24.35 5.36
C ASP A 337 -20.57 24.06 3.87
N PRO A 338 -21.59 23.57 3.14
CA PRO A 338 -21.45 23.24 1.73
C PRO A 338 -21.31 24.46 0.81
N THR A 339 -21.47 25.68 1.30
CA THR A 339 -21.38 26.90 0.48
C THR A 339 -20.01 27.02 -0.21
N ALA A 340 -18.92 26.68 0.50
CA ALA A 340 -17.58 26.72 -0.06
C ALA A 340 -17.39 25.67 -1.16
N ALA A 341 -17.76 24.41 -0.89
CA ALA A 341 -17.68 23.33 -1.87
C ALA A 341 -18.53 23.60 -3.13
N VAL A 342 -19.71 24.20 -2.97
CA VAL A 342 -20.55 24.65 -4.09
C VAL A 342 -19.89 25.78 -4.87
N ALA A 343 -19.25 26.74 -4.20
CA ALA A 343 -18.51 27.80 -4.89
C ALA A 343 -17.36 27.22 -5.72
N VAL A 344 -16.56 26.31 -5.15
CA VAL A 344 -15.48 25.61 -5.85
C VAL A 344 -16.00 24.89 -7.10
N ALA A 345 -17.08 24.10 -6.98
CA ALA A 345 -17.68 23.41 -8.13
C ALA A 345 -18.13 24.39 -9.22
N ARG A 346 -18.73 25.51 -8.84
CA ARG A 346 -19.23 26.52 -9.78
C ARG A 346 -18.15 27.29 -10.48
N GLU A 347 -17.06 27.59 -9.80
CA GLU A 347 -15.89 28.26 -10.39
C GLU A 347 -15.19 27.31 -11.37
N SER A 348 -15.02 26.04 -11.00
CA SER A 348 -14.40 25.03 -11.87
C SER A 348 -15.18 24.82 -13.17
N VAL A 349 -16.53 24.76 -13.13
CA VAL A 349 -17.33 24.70 -14.38
C VAL A 349 -17.29 26.00 -15.19
N ALA A 350 -17.10 27.15 -14.53
CA ALA A 350 -17.08 28.45 -15.21
C ALA A 350 -15.78 28.69 -15.98
N ASP A 351 -14.65 28.19 -15.46
CA ASP A 351 -13.37 28.19 -16.17
C ASP A 351 -13.37 27.18 -17.33
N GLY A 352 -14.09 26.06 -17.16
CA GLY A 352 -14.33 25.08 -18.22
C GLY A 352 -13.31 23.93 -18.21
N PHE A 353 -13.66 22.83 -18.87
CA PHE A 353 -12.89 21.59 -18.79
C PHE A 353 -11.53 21.65 -19.51
N GLU A 354 -11.44 22.27 -20.69
CA GLU A 354 -10.22 22.22 -21.48
C GLU A 354 -9.04 22.93 -20.79
N ASP A 355 -9.29 24.07 -20.15
CA ASP A 355 -8.26 24.80 -19.39
C ASP A 355 -7.74 23.96 -18.20
N ALA A 356 -8.66 23.34 -17.44
CA ALA A 356 -8.31 22.43 -16.35
C ALA A 356 -7.51 21.21 -16.84
N ARG A 357 -7.91 20.64 -17.98
CA ARG A 357 -7.25 19.48 -18.60
C ARG A 357 -5.85 19.81 -19.12
N GLU A 358 -5.67 20.96 -19.78
CA GLU A 358 -4.36 21.41 -20.24
C GLU A 358 -3.41 21.64 -19.07
N SER A 359 -3.88 22.28 -18.00
CA SER A 359 -3.11 22.50 -16.76
C SER A 359 -2.75 21.18 -16.07
N TYR A 360 -3.72 20.27 -15.93
CA TYR A 360 -3.51 18.94 -15.34
C TYR A 360 -2.45 18.15 -16.09
N ARG A 361 -2.51 18.14 -17.43
CA ARG A 361 -1.51 17.48 -18.28
C ARG A 361 -0.14 18.15 -18.20
N ALA A 362 -0.10 19.48 -18.07
CA ALA A 362 1.16 20.20 -17.90
C ALA A 362 1.87 19.83 -16.59
N GLY A 363 1.13 19.69 -15.49
CA GLY A 363 1.66 19.20 -14.21
C GLY A 363 2.29 17.82 -14.36
N TRP A 364 1.55 16.86 -14.94
CA TRP A 364 2.07 15.50 -15.16
C TRP A 364 3.30 15.45 -16.07
N ARG A 365 3.31 16.21 -17.18
CA ARG A 365 4.50 16.34 -18.03
C ARG A 365 5.69 16.88 -17.27
N SER A 366 5.50 17.94 -16.48
CA SER A 366 6.55 18.52 -15.65
C SER A 366 7.09 17.53 -14.62
N TRP A 367 6.21 16.74 -14.00
CA TRP A 367 6.64 15.69 -13.07
C TRP A 367 7.36 14.54 -13.79
N LEU A 368 6.91 14.14 -14.97
CA LEU A 368 7.56 13.13 -15.80
C LEU A 368 8.90 13.60 -16.38
N ASP A 369 9.16 14.91 -16.45
CA ASP A 369 10.48 15.43 -16.84
C ASP A 369 11.54 14.89 -15.86
N GLY A 370 12.53 14.18 -16.40
CA GLY A 370 13.55 13.50 -15.60
C GLY A 370 13.16 12.11 -15.08
N VAL A 371 12.05 11.53 -15.54
CA VAL A 371 11.88 10.07 -15.49
C VAL A 371 12.76 9.44 -16.56
N ASP A 372 13.73 8.65 -16.13
CA ASP A 372 14.60 7.87 -17.02
C ASP A 372 13.81 6.66 -17.54
N VAL A 373 13.52 6.66 -18.84
CA VAL A 373 12.85 5.54 -19.53
C VAL A 373 13.93 4.59 -20.07
N PRO A 374 13.99 3.32 -19.61
CA PRO A 374 15.02 2.37 -20.04
C PRO A 374 14.84 1.92 -21.50
N ASP A 375 15.95 1.58 -22.16
CA ASP A 375 16.01 1.00 -23.51
C ASP A 375 15.19 -0.30 -23.64
N SER A 376 15.02 -1.06 -22.55
CA SER A 376 14.19 -2.27 -22.50
C SER A 376 12.71 -2.02 -22.82
N VAL A 377 12.22 -0.79 -22.63
CA VAL A 377 10.83 -0.39 -22.93
C VAL A 377 10.75 0.72 -23.97
N ALA A 378 11.80 1.53 -24.13
CA ALA A 378 11.80 2.68 -25.03
C ALA A 378 11.49 2.30 -26.50
N GLY A 379 10.57 3.03 -27.10
CA GLY A 379 10.08 2.84 -28.46
C GLY A 379 9.05 1.72 -28.62
N ASP A 380 8.79 0.91 -27.58
CA ASP A 380 7.76 -0.12 -27.63
C ASP A 380 6.37 0.48 -27.39
N ALA A 381 5.42 0.16 -28.27
CA ALA A 381 4.09 0.76 -28.27
C ALA A 381 3.20 0.34 -27.08
N THR A 382 3.61 -0.69 -26.32
CA THR A 382 2.90 -1.19 -25.14
C THR A 382 3.71 -0.93 -23.88
N LEU A 383 5.01 -1.25 -23.89
CA LEU A 383 5.84 -1.19 -22.68
C LEU A 383 6.15 0.24 -22.24
N GLU A 384 6.50 1.16 -23.17
CA GLU A 384 6.83 2.54 -22.80
C GLU A 384 5.64 3.29 -22.20
N PRO A 385 4.41 3.23 -22.77
CA PRO A 385 3.25 3.85 -22.14
C PRO A 385 2.92 3.23 -20.77
N LEU A 386 3.06 1.91 -20.60
CA LEU A 386 2.87 1.26 -19.30
C LEU A 386 3.94 1.69 -18.29
N TYR A 387 5.18 1.89 -18.71
CA TYR A 387 6.25 2.39 -17.83
C TYR A 387 5.92 3.79 -17.31
N ARG A 388 5.48 4.70 -18.19
CA ARG A 388 5.03 6.04 -17.78
C ARG A 388 3.81 5.98 -16.87
N THR A 389 2.81 5.17 -17.20
CA THR A 389 1.65 4.98 -16.31
C THR A 389 2.06 4.42 -14.96
N SER A 390 3.03 3.49 -14.91
CA SER A 390 3.53 2.94 -13.64
C SER A 390 4.24 3.99 -12.79
N ALA A 391 5.06 4.84 -13.39
CA ALA A 391 5.67 5.97 -12.70
C ALA A 391 4.62 6.93 -12.13
N MET A 392 3.61 7.30 -12.93
CA MET A 392 2.54 8.18 -12.48
C MET A 392 1.62 7.53 -11.43
N ALA A 393 1.37 6.22 -11.51
CA ALA A 393 0.57 5.49 -10.53
C ALA A 393 1.24 5.49 -9.16
N LEU A 394 2.56 5.27 -9.10
CA LEU A 394 3.35 5.39 -7.87
C LEU A 394 3.28 6.80 -7.28
N ARG A 395 3.39 7.84 -8.12
CA ARG A 395 3.24 9.23 -7.68
C ARG A 395 1.84 9.55 -7.18
N ALA A 396 0.81 9.03 -7.85
CA ALA A 396 -0.58 9.26 -7.49
C ALA A 396 -0.99 8.56 -6.18
N ALA A 397 -0.22 7.57 -5.73
CA ALA A 397 -0.43 6.90 -4.45
C ALA A 397 0.10 7.70 -3.24
N GLU A 398 0.91 8.73 -3.46
CA GLU A 398 1.46 9.58 -2.41
C GLU A 398 0.46 10.66 -1.96
N ASP A 399 0.38 10.87 -0.65
CA ASP A 399 -0.46 11.91 -0.05
C ASP A 399 0.11 13.32 -0.29
N ALA A 400 -0.77 14.31 -0.48
CA ALA A 400 -0.34 15.70 -0.68
C ALA A 400 -0.07 16.46 0.64
N THR A 401 -0.56 15.98 1.78
CA THR A 401 -0.36 16.61 3.09
C THR A 401 0.87 16.04 3.81
N TYR A 402 1.13 14.76 3.63
CA TYR A 402 2.25 14.03 4.25
C TYR A 402 3.23 13.54 3.16
N PRO A 403 4.25 14.34 2.79
CA PRO A 403 5.28 13.94 1.84
C PRO A 403 5.88 12.56 2.18
N GLY A 404 6.08 11.72 1.17
CA GLY A 404 6.59 10.36 1.33
C GLY A 404 5.55 9.32 1.77
N ALA A 405 4.36 9.73 2.21
CA ALA A 405 3.29 8.83 2.63
C ALA A 405 2.57 8.21 1.40
N GLY A 406 3.18 7.21 0.79
CA GLY A 406 2.62 6.42 -0.29
C GLY A 406 1.72 5.29 0.20
N VAL A 407 0.47 5.24 -0.26
CA VAL A 407 -0.44 4.13 0.06
C VAL A 407 -0.21 2.91 -0.83
N ALA A 408 -0.52 1.71 -0.33
CA ALA A 408 -0.40 0.46 -1.09
C ALA A 408 -1.30 0.46 -2.35
N SER A 409 -2.53 0.95 -2.23
CA SER A 409 -3.44 1.15 -3.36
C SER A 409 -4.59 2.11 -3.03
N PRO A 410 -4.95 3.05 -3.92
CA PRO A 410 -6.11 3.93 -3.75
C PRO A 410 -7.43 3.20 -4.07
N CYS A 411 -7.70 2.05 -3.47
CA CYS A 411 -8.95 1.30 -3.67
C CYS A 411 -9.47 0.62 -2.38
N VAL A 412 -10.64 0.00 -2.51
CA VAL A 412 -11.21 -0.93 -1.54
C VAL A 412 -11.37 -2.27 -2.26
N PRO A 413 -10.49 -3.26 -2.04
CA PRO A 413 -10.61 -4.58 -2.64
C PRO A 413 -11.97 -5.20 -2.32
N TRP A 414 -12.60 -5.82 -3.31
CA TRP A 414 -13.95 -6.39 -3.22
C TRP A 414 -14.98 -5.44 -2.60
N GLY A 415 -14.86 -4.15 -2.88
CA GLY A 415 -15.70 -3.13 -2.25
C GLY A 415 -17.20 -3.35 -2.43
N GLU A 416 -17.64 -4.09 -3.46
CA GLU A 416 -19.04 -4.48 -3.67
C GLU A 416 -19.67 -5.27 -2.53
N VAL A 417 -18.88 -5.83 -1.61
CA VAL A 417 -19.38 -6.51 -0.40
C VAL A 417 -18.94 -5.84 0.90
N VAL A 418 -18.26 -4.69 0.82
CA VAL A 418 -17.83 -3.91 1.99
C VAL A 418 -18.83 -2.76 2.22
N PRO A 419 -19.61 -2.77 3.31
CA PRO A 419 -20.57 -1.70 3.58
C PRO A 419 -19.89 -0.35 3.79
N ALA A 420 -20.49 0.70 3.23
CA ALA A 420 -20.13 2.12 3.40
C ALA A 420 -21.17 2.83 4.28
N THR A 421 -21.71 2.14 5.28
CA THR A 421 -22.80 2.66 6.12
C THR A 421 -22.25 3.63 7.16
N ASP A 422 -21.42 3.12 8.07
CA ASP A 422 -20.76 3.90 9.12
C ASP A 422 -19.31 4.20 8.72
N PRO A 423 -18.75 5.35 9.11
CA PRO A 423 -17.33 5.63 8.99
C PRO A 423 -16.52 4.47 9.56
N SER A 424 -15.74 3.82 8.69
CA SER A 424 -15.03 2.60 9.04
C SER A 424 -13.67 2.56 8.37
N ASP A 425 -12.77 1.86 9.03
CA ASP A 425 -11.46 1.53 8.50
C ASP A 425 -11.62 0.42 7.45
N VAL A 426 -11.28 0.70 6.20
CA VAL A 426 -11.52 -0.18 5.04
C VAL A 426 -10.44 -0.02 3.97
N GLY A 427 -10.28 -1.03 3.12
CA GLY A 427 -9.47 -0.91 1.90
C GLY A 427 -7.96 -0.91 2.10
N TYR A 428 -7.25 -0.41 1.09
CA TYR A 428 -5.79 -0.51 0.92
C TYR A 428 -5.07 0.85 0.90
N HIS A 429 -5.78 1.92 1.29
CA HIS A 429 -5.25 3.28 1.28
C HIS A 429 -4.48 3.62 2.57
N TYR A 430 -3.61 2.70 3.00
CA TYR A 430 -2.74 2.85 4.16
C TYR A 430 -1.28 2.69 3.74
N VAL A 431 -0.39 3.10 4.63
CA VAL A 431 1.05 3.05 4.40
C VAL A 431 1.62 1.80 5.07
N TRP A 432 2.17 0.90 4.26
CA TRP A 432 2.98 -0.25 4.68
C TRP A 432 4.44 0.06 4.41
N SER A 433 5.33 -0.26 5.35
CA SER A 433 6.77 -0.05 5.16
C SER A 433 7.30 -0.89 4.01
N ARG A 434 6.77 -2.12 3.85
CA ARG A 434 7.11 -3.00 2.73
C ARG A 434 6.75 -2.41 1.38
N ASP A 435 5.50 -1.97 1.18
CA ASP A 435 5.05 -1.36 -0.07
C ASP A 435 5.78 -0.05 -0.39
N LEU A 436 6.09 0.75 0.64
CA LEU A 436 6.91 1.95 0.47
C LEU A 436 8.35 1.63 0.06
N TYR A 437 8.96 0.56 0.59
CA TYR A 437 10.26 0.10 0.13
C TYR A 437 10.25 -0.28 -1.37
N GLN A 438 9.18 -0.94 -1.84
CA GLN A 438 9.04 -1.26 -3.26
C GLN A 438 8.96 0.02 -4.09
N SER A 439 8.09 0.95 -3.68
CA SER A 439 7.91 2.26 -4.34
C SER A 439 9.20 3.08 -4.36
N PHE A 440 9.93 3.13 -3.24
CA PHE A 440 11.24 3.76 -3.12
C PHE A 440 12.21 3.23 -4.19
N THR A 441 12.36 1.91 -4.28
CA THR A 441 13.35 1.32 -5.20
C THR A 441 12.97 1.54 -6.67
N ALA A 442 11.68 1.65 -6.98
CA ALA A 442 11.22 2.02 -8.32
C ALA A 442 11.45 3.51 -8.62
N LEU A 443 11.18 4.41 -7.67
CA LEU A 443 11.47 5.85 -7.77
C LEU A 443 12.96 6.11 -7.96
N GLU A 444 13.82 5.42 -7.22
CA GLU A 444 15.26 5.46 -7.41
C GLU A 444 15.65 4.99 -8.83
N ALA A 445 15.14 3.84 -9.26
CA ALA A 445 15.45 3.25 -10.57
C ALA A 445 15.04 4.14 -11.75
N MET A 446 13.94 4.90 -11.62
CA MET A 446 13.44 5.79 -12.67
C MET A 446 14.04 7.21 -12.61
N GLY A 447 15.04 7.47 -11.76
CA GLY A 447 15.71 8.78 -11.68
C GLY A 447 14.99 9.82 -10.81
N LYS A 448 14.17 9.40 -9.83
CA LYS A 448 13.42 10.27 -8.90
C LYS A 448 13.88 10.12 -7.44
N PRO A 449 15.16 10.44 -7.12
CA PRO A 449 15.72 10.20 -5.79
C PRO A 449 15.06 11.04 -4.68
N GLU A 450 14.59 12.26 -4.96
CA GLU A 450 13.97 13.10 -3.92
C GLU A 450 12.63 12.55 -3.45
N ALA A 451 11.84 11.96 -4.35
CA ALA A 451 10.60 11.25 -4.01
C ALA A 451 10.91 10.01 -3.14
N ALA A 452 11.96 9.27 -3.52
CA ALA A 452 12.43 8.12 -2.75
C ALA A 452 12.90 8.55 -1.35
N ILE A 453 13.71 9.60 -1.25
CA ILE A 453 14.19 10.13 0.03
C ILE A 453 13.01 10.53 0.94
N ALA A 454 11.99 11.20 0.42
CA ALA A 454 10.81 11.56 1.19
C ALA A 454 10.10 10.32 1.78
N ALA A 455 9.98 9.22 1.03
CA ALA A 455 9.44 7.96 1.55
C ALA A 455 10.28 7.38 2.71
N ALA A 456 11.61 7.44 2.62
CA ALA A 456 12.48 7.02 3.71
C ALA A 456 12.35 7.92 4.94
N GLU A 457 12.27 9.24 4.74
CA GLU A 457 12.03 10.21 5.81
C GLU A 457 10.70 9.95 6.51
N TYR A 458 9.63 9.70 5.75
CA TYR A 458 8.32 9.33 6.29
C TYR A 458 8.40 8.12 7.23
N LEU A 459 9.07 7.05 6.81
CA LEU A 459 9.16 5.81 7.59
C LEU A 459 9.84 6.03 8.95
N PHE A 460 10.92 6.80 8.99
CA PHE A 460 11.62 7.08 10.24
C PHE A 460 10.97 8.18 11.09
N ASP A 461 10.53 9.28 10.49
CA ASP A 461 10.01 10.44 11.23
C ASP A 461 8.55 10.26 11.67
N VAL A 462 7.74 9.58 10.85
CA VAL A 462 6.28 9.49 11.04
C VAL A 462 5.84 8.10 11.48
N GLN A 463 6.36 7.04 10.86
CA GLN A 463 5.88 5.67 11.09
C GLN A 463 6.59 4.98 12.27
N GLN A 464 7.90 5.17 12.42
CA GLN A 464 8.71 4.55 13.47
C GLN A 464 8.20 4.94 14.86
N ARG A 465 8.21 3.97 15.78
CA ARG A 465 7.83 4.13 17.18
C ARG A 465 9.05 4.11 18.09
N GLU A 466 8.82 4.52 19.32
CA GLU A 466 9.81 4.40 20.39
C GLU A 466 10.35 2.96 20.46
N GLY A 467 11.68 2.84 20.57
CA GLY A 467 12.36 1.54 20.59
C GLY A 467 12.65 0.93 19.21
N GLY A 468 12.37 1.65 18.12
CA GLY A 468 12.73 1.27 16.74
C GLY A 468 11.73 0.37 16.03
N PHE A 469 10.57 0.12 16.66
CA PHE A 469 9.49 -0.67 16.05
C PHE A 469 8.81 0.11 14.91
N VAL A 470 8.49 -0.58 13.83
CA VAL A 470 7.63 -0.06 12.75
C VAL A 470 6.34 -0.89 12.77
N PRO A 471 5.16 -0.27 12.99
CA PRO A 471 3.89 -1.00 13.01
C PRO A 471 3.55 -1.55 11.63
N GLN A 472 2.83 -2.66 11.59
CA GLN A 472 2.33 -3.30 10.37
C GLN A 472 1.79 -2.32 9.32
N ASN A 473 0.99 -1.32 9.71
CA ASN A 473 0.64 -0.21 8.82
C ASN A 473 0.12 1.01 9.59
N THR A 474 0.08 2.13 8.89
CA THR A 474 -0.43 3.40 9.41
C THR A 474 -1.38 4.11 8.45
N TYR A 475 -2.24 4.96 9.01
CA TYR A 475 -2.81 6.09 8.26
C TYR A 475 -1.68 7.00 7.75
N VAL A 476 -1.95 7.86 6.76
CA VAL A 476 -0.87 8.73 6.21
C VAL A 476 -0.30 9.69 7.26
N ASP A 477 -1.06 10.04 8.31
CA ASP A 477 -0.59 10.82 9.46
C ASP A 477 0.29 10.04 10.46
N GLY A 478 0.59 8.78 10.16
CA GLY A 478 1.41 7.93 11.01
C GLY A 478 0.67 7.29 12.17
N ARG A 479 -0.64 7.46 12.38
CA ARG A 479 -1.37 6.70 13.42
C ARG A 479 -1.41 5.21 13.05
N THR A 480 -1.13 4.34 14.02
CA THR A 480 -1.20 2.88 13.82
C THR A 480 -2.63 2.47 13.52
N ARG A 481 -2.81 1.74 12.42
CA ARG A 481 -4.04 1.03 12.11
C ARG A 481 -3.95 -0.39 12.68
N TRP A 482 -3.01 -1.17 12.17
CA TRP A 482 -2.68 -2.50 12.70
C TRP A 482 -1.27 -2.50 13.29
N GLY A 483 -1.14 -3.18 14.43
CA GLY A 483 0.09 -3.24 15.22
C GLY A 483 0.77 -4.60 15.18
N GLY A 484 0.52 -5.43 14.15
CA GLY A 484 1.25 -6.68 13.95
C GLY A 484 2.76 -6.42 13.81
N GLU A 485 3.57 -7.37 14.29
CA GLU A 485 5.03 -7.30 14.13
C GLU A 485 5.44 -8.03 12.86
N GLN A 486 6.01 -7.30 11.93
CA GLN A 486 6.58 -7.79 10.69
C GLN A 486 8.03 -7.33 10.61
N LEU A 487 9.00 -8.22 10.86
CA LEU A 487 10.40 -7.82 10.96
C LEU A 487 10.99 -7.33 9.63
N ASP A 488 10.41 -7.72 8.49
CA ASP A 488 10.77 -7.15 7.20
C ASP A 488 10.40 -5.67 7.11
N GLU A 489 9.25 -5.26 7.66
CA GLU A 489 8.84 -3.85 7.72
C GLU A 489 9.72 -2.99 8.62
N VAL A 490 10.38 -3.59 9.62
CA VAL A 490 11.40 -2.92 10.45
C VAL A 490 12.76 -2.89 9.76
N ALA A 491 13.09 -3.93 8.98
CA ALA A 491 14.40 -4.08 8.35
C ALA A 491 14.54 -3.32 7.02
N PHE A 492 13.48 -3.23 6.20
CA PHE A 492 13.53 -2.50 4.93
C PHE A 492 13.92 -1.02 5.08
N PRO A 493 13.42 -0.25 6.07
CA PRO A 493 13.87 1.12 6.31
C PRO A 493 15.39 1.25 6.52
N LEU A 494 16.06 0.24 7.10
CA LEU A 494 17.51 0.25 7.29
C LEU A 494 18.26 0.17 5.95
N VAL A 495 17.73 -0.58 4.99
CA VAL A 495 18.24 -0.60 3.61
C VAL A 495 18.09 0.78 2.98
N LEU A 496 16.92 1.42 3.15
CA LEU A 496 16.66 2.77 2.62
C LEU A 496 17.60 3.81 3.23
N ALA A 497 17.82 3.77 4.55
CA ALA A 497 18.77 4.64 5.23
C ALA A 497 20.18 4.54 4.63
N ARG A 498 20.63 3.33 4.26
CA ARG A 498 21.92 3.14 3.59
C ARG A 498 21.93 3.71 2.17
N ARG A 499 20.87 3.47 1.38
CA ARG A 499 20.72 4.05 0.02
C ARG A 499 20.77 5.58 0.07
N VAL A 500 20.01 6.19 0.97
CA VAL A 500 19.94 7.65 1.13
C VAL A 500 21.26 8.26 1.59
N SER A 501 21.86 7.73 2.67
CA SER A 501 23.07 8.33 3.25
C SER A 501 24.34 8.02 2.44
N GLY A 502 24.47 6.79 1.95
CA GLY A 502 25.65 6.32 1.22
C GLY A 502 25.57 6.62 -0.27
N GLU A 503 24.60 6.01 -0.96
CA GLU A 503 24.54 6.02 -2.43
C GLU A 503 24.09 7.37 -2.99
N HIS A 504 23.16 8.06 -2.31
CA HIS A 504 22.77 9.43 -2.63
C HIS A 504 23.59 10.51 -1.88
N GLY A 505 24.47 10.10 -0.95
CA GLY A 505 25.40 11.00 -0.27
C GLY A 505 24.74 12.06 0.64
N ARG A 506 23.52 11.80 1.14
CA ARG A 506 22.82 12.73 2.03
C ARG A 506 23.38 12.67 3.45
N SER A 507 23.64 13.83 4.05
CA SER A 507 23.97 13.88 5.47
C SER A 507 22.70 13.67 6.29
N PHE A 508 22.78 12.93 7.41
CA PHE A 508 21.71 12.90 8.42
C PHE A 508 21.36 14.27 8.99
N ASP A 509 22.25 15.28 8.88
CA ASP A 509 21.92 16.65 9.29
C ASP A 509 20.93 17.33 8.32
N ASP A 510 20.76 16.78 7.10
CA ASP A 510 19.87 17.29 6.05
C ASP A 510 18.59 16.43 5.91
N LEU A 511 18.40 15.42 6.75
CA LEU A 511 17.29 14.48 6.71
C LEU A 511 16.36 14.65 7.93
N ALA A 512 15.11 14.24 7.79
CA ALA A 512 14.16 14.20 8.91
C ALA A 512 14.53 13.18 10.01
N PHE A 513 15.44 12.26 9.73
CA PHE A 513 15.89 11.22 10.66
C PHE A 513 17.41 11.16 10.78
N GLY A 514 17.89 10.63 11.90
CA GLY A 514 19.31 10.51 12.22
C GLY A 514 19.79 9.08 12.43
N TYR A 515 21.08 8.97 12.75
CA TYR A 515 21.70 7.67 13.07
C TYR A 515 21.01 6.95 14.25
N ALA A 516 20.48 7.69 15.23
CA ALA A 516 19.81 7.10 16.38
C ALA A 516 18.53 6.34 15.97
N ASP A 517 17.80 6.85 14.99
CA ASP A 517 16.59 6.22 14.46
C ASP A 517 16.95 4.94 13.72
N VAL A 518 18.03 4.96 12.92
CA VAL A 518 18.60 3.76 12.28
C VAL A 518 19.04 2.72 13.32
N ALA A 519 19.78 3.16 14.35
CA ALA A 519 20.32 2.26 15.38
C ALA A 519 19.20 1.56 16.15
N THR A 520 18.17 2.31 16.59
CA THR A 520 17.07 1.71 17.36
C THR A 520 16.29 0.66 16.58
N SER A 521 16.05 0.84 15.28
CA SER A 521 15.45 -0.21 14.43
C SER A 521 16.38 -1.40 14.20
N ALA A 522 17.67 -1.18 13.98
CA ALA A 522 18.64 -2.28 13.87
C ALA A 522 18.71 -3.11 15.16
N ASP A 523 18.69 -2.45 16.31
CA ASP A 523 18.64 -3.09 17.62
C ASP A 523 17.31 -3.82 17.86
N TYR A 524 16.19 -3.30 17.34
CA TYR A 524 14.92 -4.02 17.35
C TYR A 524 15.01 -5.34 16.57
N VAL A 525 15.58 -5.32 15.37
CA VAL A 525 15.80 -6.55 14.57
C VAL A 525 16.73 -7.52 15.31
N LEU A 526 17.83 -7.05 15.89
CA LEU A 526 18.77 -7.90 16.64
C LEU A 526 18.11 -8.62 17.83
N ARG A 527 17.26 -7.89 18.58
CA ARG A 527 16.54 -8.41 19.75
C ARG A 527 15.48 -9.43 19.38
N ASN A 528 14.66 -9.12 18.38
CA ASN A 528 13.43 -9.86 18.10
C ASN A 528 13.64 -10.96 17.04
N GLY A 529 14.57 -10.76 16.10
CA GLY A 529 14.91 -11.73 15.07
C GLY A 529 15.53 -13.04 15.57
N PRO A 530 15.60 -14.09 14.73
CA PRO A 530 15.23 -14.13 13.30
C PRO A 530 13.78 -14.59 13.03
N GLY A 531 12.97 -14.75 14.08
CA GLY A 531 11.56 -15.13 13.94
C GLY A 531 10.69 -13.89 13.95
N THR A 532 9.71 -13.83 13.06
CA THR A 532 8.77 -12.70 12.96
C THR A 532 7.40 -13.06 13.51
N GLY A 533 6.67 -12.08 14.03
CA GLY A 533 5.26 -12.22 14.42
C GLY A 533 4.36 -12.55 13.22
N GLN A 534 4.66 -11.96 12.07
CA GLN A 534 4.03 -12.18 10.77
C GLN A 534 5.07 -12.09 9.65
N GLU A 535 5.00 -12.97 8.65
CA GLU A 535 5.72 -12.79 7.38
C GLU A 535 4.98 -11.82 6.44
N ARG A 536 5.53 -11.59 5.23
CA ARG A 536 5.08 -10.53 4.31
C ARG A 536 3.61 -10.59 3.88
N TRP A 537 2.96 -11.76 4.00
CA TRP A 537 1.53 -11.90 3.73
C TRP A 537 0.65 -11.60 4.93
N GLU A 538 1.24 -11.22 6.06
CA GLU A 538 0.59 -10.72 7.27
C GLU A 538 -0.24 -11.78 8.01
N GLU A 539 0.06 -13.07 7.80
CA GLU A 539 -0.79 -14.17 8.26
C GLU A 539 -0.15 -15.01 9.36
N GLU A 540 1.12 -15.41 9.19
CA GLU A 540 1.74 -16.46 9.99
C GLU A 540 3.05 -16.02 10.64
N GLY A 541 3.26 -16.43 11.90
CA GLY A 541 4.52 -16.22 12.62
C GLY A 541 5.48 -17.40 12.52
N GLY A 542 6.78 -17.11 12.62
CA GLY A 542 7.85 -18.11 12.54
C GLY A 542 9.11 -17.62 11.85
N LEU A 543 9.91 -18.56 11.34
CA LEU A 543 11.14 -18.32 10.59
C LEU A 543 10.82 -18.37 9.09
N SER A 544 10.70 -17.20 8.47
CA SER A 544 10.43 -17.04 7.03
C SER A 544 11.72 -16.71 6.29
N PRO A 545 12.08 -17.43 5.20
CA PRO A 545 13.25 -17.09 4.40
C PRO A 545 13.13 -15.70 3.76
N SER A 546 11.91 -15.23 3.47
CA SER A 546 11.68 -13.87 2.95
C SER A 546 11.99 -12.82 4.01
N THR A 547 11.41 -12.94 5.21
CA THR A 547 11.64 -11.97 6.30
C THR A 547 13.09 -11.99 6.76
N ILE A 548 13.70 -13.17 6.92
CA ILE A 548 15.11 -13.28 7.31
C ILE A 548 16.04 -12.66 6.26
N ALA A 549 15.70 -12.73 4.97
CA ALA A 549 16.46 -12.03 3.93
C ALA A 549 16.44 -10.51 4.14
N ALA A 550 15.27 -9.94 4.47
CA ALA A 550 15.13 -8.52 4.80
C ALA A 550 15.90 -8.14 6.07
N GLU A 551 15.83 -8.96 7.12
CA GLU A 551 16.59 -8.75 8.38
C GLU A 551 18.10 -8.72 8.14
N ILE A 552 18.63 -9.68 7.36
CA ILE A 552 20.06 -9.71 6.98
C ILE A 552 20.42 -8.46 6.20
N ALA A 553 19.63 -8.10 5.19
CA ALA A 553 19.89 -6.93 4.37
C ALA A 553 19.89 -5.63 5.20
N GLY A 554 18.88 -5.47 6.06
CA GLY A 554 18.74 -4.32 6.94
C GLY A 554 19.90 -4.18 7.94
N LEU A 555 20.30 -5.27 8.61
CA LEU A 555 21.41 -5.26 9.56
C LEU A 555 22.76 -4.96 8.89
N VAL A 556 23.03 -5.53 7.70
CA VAL A 556 24.26 -5.23 6.95
C VAL A 556 24.27 -3.79 6.47
N SER A 557 23.14 -3.28 5.97
CA SER A 557 22.99 -1.87 5.59
C SER A 557 23.18 -0.92 6.78
N ALA A 558 22.59 -1.22 7.94
CA ALA A 558 22.78 -0.44 9.17
C ALA A 558 24.24 -0.45 9.64
N ALA A 559 24.93 -1.59 9.55
CA ALA A 559 26.35 -1.69 9.91
C ALA A 559 27.23 -0.83 8.99
N ASP A 560 26.94 -0.75 7.70
CA ASP A 560 27.69 0.11 6.78
C ASP A 560 27.48 1.60 7.09
N VAL A 561 26.26 1.99 7.49
CA VAL A 561 25.99 3.33 8.05
C VAL A 561 26.77 3.57 9.36
N ALA A 562 26.83 2.57 10.26
CA ALA A 562 27.57 2.67 11.52
C ALA A 562 29.06 2.87 11.31
N ILE A 563 29.66 2.21 10.32
CA ILE A 563 31.08 2.38 9.95
C ILE A 563 31.38 3.84 9.59
N GLU A 564 30.55 4.45 8.73
CA GLU A 564 30.71 5.85 8.33
C GLU A 564 30.57 6.82 9.51
N ARG A 565 29.81 6.43 10.53
CA ARG A 565 29.61 7.19 11.77
C ARG A 565 30.61 6.85 12.88
N GLY A 566 31.56 5.95 12.63
CA GLY A 566 32.58 5.53 13.61
C GLY A 566 32.01 4.73 14.78
N ARG A 567 30.91 4.01 14.55
CA ARG A 567 30.16 3.24 15.55
C ARG A 567 30.54 1.76 15.49
N THR A 568 31.77 1.48 15.91
CA THR A 568 32.37 0.14 15.76
C THR A 568 31.67 -0.93 16.61
N ALA A 569 31.13 -0.61 17.80
CA ALA A 569 30.41 -1.59 18.62
C ALA A 569 29.19 -2.15 17.86
N ASP A 570 28.32 -1.23 17.44
CA ASP A 570 27.10 -1.46 16.67
C ASP A 570 27.41 -2.24 15.38
N THR A 571 28.43 -1.81 14.64
CA THR A 571 28.91 -2.49 13.42
C THR A 571 29.16 -3.97 13.67
N LEU A 572 29.94 -4.29 14.71
CA LEU A 572 30.33 -5.68 14.98
C LEU A 572 29.13 -6.53 15.39
N VAL A 573 28.26 -6.04 16.27
CA VAL A 573 27.13 -6.84 16.76
C VAL A 573 26.05 -7.05 15.69
N TRP A 574 25.80 -6.05 14.83
CA TRP A 574 24.84 -6.19 13.74
C TRP A 574 25.36 -7.11 12.63
N LEU A 575 26.63 -7.01 12.23
CA LEU A 575 27.22 -7.93 11.25
C LEU A 575 27.31 -9.37 11.78
N ALA A 576 27.70 -9.55 13.05
CA ALA A 576 27.70 -10.86 13.70
C ALA A 576 26.30 -11.49 13.71
N THR A 577 25.27 -10.69 13.92
CA THR A 577 23.87 -11.13 13.91
C THR A 577 23.41 -11.47 12.49
N ALA A 578 23.69 -10.62 11.51
CA ALA A 578 23.38 -10.86 10.10
C ALA A 578 24.02 -12.15 9.58
N ASP A 579 25.31 -12.37 9.85
CA ASP A 579 26.01 -13.58 9.42
C ASP A 579 25.50 -14.85 10.11
N ARG A 580 25.09 -14.74 11.38
CA ARG A 580 24.39 -15.82 12.08
C ARG A 580 23.06 -16.13 11.42
N PHE A 581 22.27 -15.12 11.05
CA PHE A 581 20.98 -15.30 10.38
C PHE A 581 21.17 -15.90 8.99
N ARG A 582 22.17 -15.45 8.24
CA ARG A 582 22.53 -16.02 6.92
C ARG A 582 22.91 -17.51 7.01
N ARG A 583 23.68 -17.92 8.02
CA ARG A 583 23.95 -19.35 8.25
C ARG A 583 22.67 -20.10 8.66
N GLY A 584 21.92 -19.50 9.58
CA GLY A 584 20.74 -20.08 10.18
C GLY A 584 19.56 -20.28 9.23
N VAL A 585 19.37 -19.41 8.23
CA VAL A 585 18.24 -19.55 7.29
C VAL A 585 18.28 -20.89 6.53
N ARG A 586 19.47 -21.43 6.24
CA ARG A 586 19.61 -22.79 5.69
C ARG A 586 19.35 -23.89 6.71
N GLU A 587 19.68 -23.65 7.98
CA GLU A 587 19.44 -24.61 9.05
C GLU A 587 17.95 -24.71 9.35
N TRP A 588 17.25 -23.57 9.40
CA TRP A 588 15.90 -23.47 9.93
C TRP A 588 14.81 -23.50 8.86
N CYS A 589 15.09 -23.09 7.61
CA CYS A 589 14.05 -22.92 6.59
C CYS A 589 14.17 -23.88 5.40
N VAL A 590 15.16 -24.79 5.41
CA VAL A 590 15.37 -25.78 4.35
C VAL A 590 15.09 -27.17 4.89
N THR A 591 14.05 -27.82 4.38
CA THR A 591 13.80 -29.23 4.68
C THR A 591 14.82 -30.11 3.95
N ARG A 592 15.37 -31.10 4.65
CA ARG A 592 16.31 -32.10 4.12
C ARG A 592 15.67 -33.47 3.98
N GLU A 593 14.51 -33.68 4.59
CA GLU A 593 13.71 -34.90 4.45
C GLU A 593 12.63 -34.77 3.36
N GLY A 594 12.16 -33.55 3.08
CA GLY A 594 11.11 -33.27 2.11
C GLY A 594 9.80 -33.95 2.49
N THR A 595 8.97 -34.26 1.48
CA THR A 595 7.69 -34.96 1.67
C THR A 595 7.44 -35.95 0.54
N ASP A 596 6.31 -36.67 0.59
CA ASP A 596 5.86 -37.50 -0.55
C ASP A 596 5.52 -36.66 -1.80
N ARG A 597 5.44 -35.32 -1.69
CA ARG A 597 5.16 -34.41 -2.81
C ARG A 597 6.41 -33.81 -3.45
N HIS A 598 7.41 -33.44 -2.63
CA HIS A 598 8.58 -32.69 -3.11
C HIS A 598 9.87 -33.32 -2.60
N ASN A 599 10.88 -33.40 -3.48
CA ASN A 599 12.17 -33.98 -3.14
C ASN A 599 13.06 -32.91 -2.47
N PRO A 600 13.71 -33.21 -1.34
CA PRO A 600 14.62 -32.28 -0.67
C PRO A 600 15.97 -32.13 -1.41
N PRO A 601 16.75 -31.08 -1.11
CA PRO A 601 16.41 -29.98 -0.21
C PRO A 601 15.66 -28.84 -0.91
N TYR A 602 14.77 -28.15 -0.18
CA TYR A 602 14.09 -26.94 -0.65
C TYR A 602 13.66 -26.04 0.51
N TYR A 603 13.50 -24.75 0.22
CA TYR A 603 12.84 -23.79 1.10
C TYR A 603 11.32 -23.97 1.05
N PHE A 604 10.67 -23.89 2.20
CA PHE A 604 9.21 -23.77 2.32
C PHE A 604 8.85 -22.46 3.00
N ARG A 605 7.56 -22.09 3.00
CA ARG A 605 7.08 -20.74 3.34
C ARG A 605 7.57 -20.22 4.68
N ILE A 606 7.32 -20.97 5.75
CA ILE A 606 7.61 -20.52 7.12
C ILE A 606 7.69 -21.70 8.08
N ASN A 607 8.78 -21.79 8.85
CA ASN A 607 8.96 -22.81 9.89
C ASN A 607 8.47 -22.27 11.25
N GLY A 608 7.67 -23.07 11.97
CA GLY A 608 7.17 -22.70 13.32
C GLY A 608 8.17 -22.84 14.45
N ASN A 609 9.28 -23.52 14.20
CA ASN A 609 10.33 -23.75 15.17
C ASN A 609 11.70 -23.79 14.45
N ARG A 610 12.70 -24.48 15.01
CA ARG A 610 14.07 -24.53 14.45
C ARG A 610 14.42 -25.87 13.80
N ASP A 611 13.46 -26.78 13.67
CA ASP A 611 13.58 -28.08 13.02
C ASP A 611 12.74 -28.08 11.73
N PRO A 612 13.36 -27.90 10.54
CA PRO A 612 12.63 -27.83 9.27
C PRO A 612 12.09 -29.17 8.77
N ASP A 613 12.38 -30.26 9.48
CA ASP A 613 12.03 -31.63 9.06
C ASP A 613 10.95 -32.27 9.95
N ASP A 614 10.40 -31.52 10.91
CA ASP A 614 9.47 -32.05 11.91
C ASP A 614 8.07 -32.39 11.37
N GLY A 615 7.70 -31.82 10.22
CA GLY A 615 6.40 -32.02 9.58
C GLY A 615 5.21 -31.46 10.36
N THR A 616 5.42 -30.39 11.13
CA THR A 616 4.34 -29.76 11.91
C THR A 616 3.17 -29.34 11.01
N GLU A 617 1.95 -29.69 11.43
CA GLU A 617 0.73 -29.25 10.74
C GLU A 617 0.43 -27.77 11.01
N ARG A 618 0.10 -27.03 9.95
CA ARG A 618 -0.28 -25.62 9.97
C ARG A 618 -1.61 -25.40 9.29
N SER A 619 -2.51 -24.71 9.97
CA SER A 619 -3.80 -24.28 9.42
C SER A 619 -3.66 -22.89 8.84
N LEU A 620 -3.85 -22.76 7.53
CA LEU A 620 -3.66 -21.51 6.82
C LEU A 620 -4.80 -20.51 7.06
N ALA A 621 -4.50 -19.23 6.91
CA ALA A 621 -5.47 -18.13 7.01
C ALA A 621 -6.54 -18.18 5.91
N ASN A 622 -7.54 -17.29 6.01
CA ASN A 622 -8.49 -17.01 4.92
C ASN A 622 -9.30 -18.23 4.42
N GLY A 623 -9.70 -19.11 5.33
CA GLY A 623 -10.42 -20.35 4.99
C GLY A 623 -9.51 -21.45 4.43
N GLY A 624 -8.19 -21.24 4.47
CA GLY A 624 -7.19 -22.17 4.03
C GLY A 624 -7.20 -23.48 4.82
N ARG A 625 -6.68 -24.52 4.17
CA ARG A 625 -6.65 -25.89 4.72
C ARG A 625 -5.45 -26.08 5.63
N THR A 626 -5.47 -27.17 6.39
CA THR A 626 -4.31 -27.61 7.16
C THR A 626 -3.36 -28.42 6.29
N PHE A 627 -2.07 -28.09 6.33
CA PHE A 627 -0.99 -28.77 5.62
C PHE A 627 0.17 -29.07 6.57
N ASP A 628 0.96 -30.10 6.26
CA ASP A 628 2.35 -30.18 6.74
C ASP A 628 3.10 -28.94 6.23
N GLU A 629 3.81 -28.22 7.10
CA GLU A 629 4.44 -26.94 6.75
C GLU A 629 5.42 -27.04 5.58
N ARG A 630 6.05 -28.21 5.39
CA ARG A 630 6.96 -28.49 4.27
C ARG A 630 6.25 -28.62 2.92
N ASN A 631 4.92 -28.68 2.91
CA ASN A 631 4.08 -28.65 1.71
C ASN A 631 3.43 -27.28 1.48
N VAL A 632 3.78 -26.26 2.26
CA VAL A 632 3.35 -24.88 2.01
C VAL A 632 4.51 -24.18 1.31
N ILE A 633 4.48 -24.22 -0.03
CA ILE A 633 5.53 -23.67 -0.90
C ILE A 633 5.23 -22.20 -1.15
N ASP A 634 6.23 -21.33 -1.01
CA ASP A 634 6.19 -19.89 -1.29
C ASP A 634 7.50 -19.49 -1.99
N ALA A 635 7.43 -18.60 -2.97
CA ALA A 635 8.61 -18.12 -3.69
C ALA A 635 9.43 -17.06 -2.93
N GLY A 636 9.06 -16.71 -1.71
CA GLY A 636 9.67 -15.64 -0.91
C GLY A 636 11.13 -15.88 -0.54
N PHE A 637 11.64 -17.11 -0.66
CA PHE A 637 13.08 -17.37 -0.58
C PHE A 637 13.88 -16.68 -1.69
N LEU A 638 13.24 -16.28 -2.80
CA LEU A 638 13.87 -15.48 -3.87
C LEU A 638 14.37 -14.12 -3.36
N GLU A 639 13.82 -13.59 -2.25
CA GLU A 639 14.36 -12.39 -1.60
C GLU A 639 15.81 -12.60 -1.11
N LEU A 640 16.23 -13.83 -0.81
CA LEU A 640 17.62 -14.13 -0.47
C LEU A 640 18.56 -13.82 -1.65
N VAL A 641 18.10 -13.98 -2.89
CA VAL A 641 18.85 -13.60 -4.09
C VAL A 641 18.67 -12.12 -4.39
N ARG A 642 17.41 -11.62 -4.39
CA ARG A 642 17.10 -10.22 -4.74
C ARG A 642 17.82 -9.23 -3.83
N LEU A 643 17.97 -9.56 -2.54
CA LEU A 643 18.67 -8.73 -1.55
C LEU A 643 20.17 -9.03 -1.44
N GLY A 644 20.72 -9.94 -2.25
CA GLY A 644 22.17 -10.22 -2.31
C GLY A 644 22.71 -11.10 -1.18
N VAL A 645 21.86 -11.87 -0.49
CA VAL A 645 22.26 -12.79 0.60
C VAL A 645 22.90 -14.06 0.04
N PHE A 646 22.35 -14.61 -1.04
CA PHE A 646 22.87 -15.76 -1.77
C PHE A 646 22.93 -15.50 -3.28
N PRO A 647 23.88 -16.13 -3.99
CA PRO A 647 23.92 -16.05 -5.44
C PRO A 647 22.75 -16.82 -6.06
N ALA A 648 22.36 -16.45 -7.28
CA ALA A 648 21.23 -17.05 -7.98
C ALA A 648 21.47 -18.52 -8.39
N ASP A 649 22.73 -18.91 -8.56
CA ASP A 649 23.18 -20.27 -8.92
C ASP A 649 23.43 -21.17 -7.69
N ASP A 650 22.92 -20.78 -6.52
CA ASP A 650 22.94 -21.64 -5.35
C ASP A 650 22.05 -22.89 -5.55
N GLU A 651 22.61 -24.07 -5.33
CA GLU A 651 21.92 -25.34 -5.59
C GLU A 651 20.57 -25.48 -4.86
N VAL A 652 20.47 -24.98 -3.62
CA VAL A 652 19.21 -25.06 -2.86
C VAL A 652 18.18 -24.06 -3.40
N ILE A 653 18.62 -22.89 -3.88
CA ILE A 653 17.76 -21.91 -4.53
C ILE A 653 17.19 -22.50 -5.83
N GLU A 654 18.03 -23.07 -6.70
CA GLU A 654 17.59 -23.70 -7.95
C GLU A 654 16.61 -24.86 -7.72
N GLN A 655 16.88 -25.70 -6.71
CA GLN A 655 15.98 -26.79 -6.33
C GLN A 655 14.65 -26.27 -5.79
N SER A 656 14.66 -25.18 -5.02
CA SER A 656 13.44 -24.56 -4.49
C SER A 656 12.62 -23.89 -5.60
N VAL A 657 13.28 -23.30 -6.60
CA VAL A 657 12.64 -22.75 -7.80
C VAL A 657 11.88 -23.84 -8.57
N ALA A 658 12.49 -25.02 -8.72
CA ALA A 658 11.81 -26.15 -9.37
C ALA A 658 10.57 -26.61 -8.60
N VAL A 659 10.60 -26.57 -7.26
CA VAL A 659 9.44 -26.90 -6.41
C VAL A 659 8.34 -25.84 -6.53
N VAL A 660 8.69 -24.55 -6.57
CA VAL A 660 7.74 -23.45 -6.85
C VAL A 660 7.06 -23.63 -8.20
N ASP A 661 7.84 -23.94 -9.24
CA ASP A 661 7.34 -24.14 -10.60
C ASP A 661 6.40 -25.35 -10.70
N GLU A 662 6.60 -26.38 -9.88
CA GLU A 662 5.72 -27.54 -9.83
C GLU A 662 4.40 -27.26 -9.09
N ASP A 663 4.43 -26.47 -8.02
CA ASP A 663 3.32 -26.41 -7.06
C ASP A 663 2.42 -25.17 -7.19
N ILE A 664 2.99 -23.99 -7.49
CA ILE A 664 2.26 -22.71 -7.43
C ILE A 664 2.33 -21.86 -8.70
N ARG A 665 2.96 -22.36 -9.76
CA ARG A 665 3.03 -21.72 -11.09
C ARG A 665 1.81 -22.08 -11.95
N VAL A 666 1.30 -21.08 -12.66
CA VAL A 666 0.24 -21.25 -13.68
C VAL A 666 0.66 -20.55 -14.97
N GLU A 667 0.53 -21.25 -16.10
CA GLU A 667 0.75 -20.69 -17.43
C GLU A 667 -0.53 -19.97 -17.89
N THR A 668 -0.49 -18.63 -17.94
CA THR A 668 -1.60 -17.81 -18.44
C THR A 668 -1.44 -17.53 -19.94
N PRO A 669 -2.46 -16.96 -20.62
CA PRO A 669 -2.32 -16.52 -22.01
C PRO A 669 -1.22 -15.47 -22.22
N HIS A 670 -0.85 -14.73 -21.17
CA HIS A 670 0.17 -13.68 -21.20
C HIS A 670 1.58 -14.20 -20.85
N GLY A 671 1.67 -15.37 -20.20
CA GLY A 671 2.91 -15.96 -19.69
C GLY A 671 2.75 -16.55 -18.29
N PRO A 672 3.84 -17.02 -17.65
CA PRO A 672 3.75 -17.63 -16.33
C PRO A 672 3.41 -16.60 -15.24
N ALA A 673 2.57 -16.99 -14.30
CA ALA A 673 2.32 -16.27 -13.05
C ALA A 673 2.21 -17.25 -11.89
N PHE A 674 2.20 -16.72 -10.66
CA PHE A 674 2.36 -17.53 -9.46
C PHE A 674 1.31 -17.15 -8.41
N HIS A 675 0.79 -18.15 -7.70
CA HIS A 675 0.13 -17.92 -6.42
C HIS A 675 1.16 -17.49 -5.38
N ARG A 676 0.72 -16.86 -4.28
CA ARG A 676 1.61 -16.54 -3.16
C ARG A 676 2.21 -17.80 -2.56
N TYR A 677 1.35 -18.74 -2.20
CA TYR A 677 1.75 -20.01 -1.63
C TYR A 677 0.69 -21.10 -1.80
N THR A 678 1.07 -22.35 -1.53
CA THR A 678 0.18 -23.53 -1.60
C THR A 678 -1.04 -23.40 -0.69
N GLY A 679 -2.24 -23.51 -1.25
CA GLY A 679 -3.47 -23.53 -0.46
C GLY A 679 -3.91 -22.17 0.09
N ASP A 680 -3.35 -21.10 -0.44
CA ASP A 680 -3.77 -19.72 -0.22
C ASP A 680 -5.27 -19.51 -0.47
N GLY A 681 -5.95 -18.88 0.49
CA GLY A 681 -7.39 -18.62 0.46
C GLY A 681 -7.79 -17.16 0.25
N TYR A 682 -6.84 -16.22 0.12
CA TYR A 682 -7.16 -14.79 -0.01
C TYR A 682 -7.38 -14.38 -1.46
N GLY A 683 -8.58 -14.66 -1.95
CA GLY A 683 -9.08 -14.32 -3.27
C GLY A 683 -10.53 -14.80 -3.44
N GLU A 684 -11.09 -14.67 -4.63
CA GLU A 684 -12.49 -15.00 -4.90
C GLU A 684 -12.85 -16.46 -4.55
N GLY A 685 -14.15 -16.73 -4.44
CA GLY A 685 -14.66 -18.11 -4.34
C GLY A 685 -14.54 -18.92 -5.64
N GLU A 686 -14.82 -20.22 -5.57
CA GLU A 686 -14.82 -21.14 -6.73
C GLU A 686 -15.70 -20.62 -7.89
N ASN A 687 -16.83 -19.99 -7.58
CA ASN A 687 -17.75 -19.41 -8.56
C ASN A 687 -17.42 -17.97 -8.97
N GLY A 688 -16.24 -17.45 -8.61
CA GLY A 688 -15.82 -16.07 -8.89
C GLY A 688 -16.40 -15.02 -7.94
N ALA A 689 -17.13 -15.40 -6.89
CA ALA A 689 -17.69 -14.45 -5.94
C ALA A 689 -16.60 -13.68 -5.16
N PRO A 690 -16.83 -12.41 -4.81
CA PRO A 690 -15.86 -11.58 -4.10
C PRO A 690 -15.47 -12.16 -2.74
N PHE A 691 -14.22 -11.98 -2.35
CA PHE A 691 -13.75 -12.30 -1.00
C PHE A 691 -14.30 -11.29 0.02
N PRO A 692 -14.65 -11.67 1.27
CA PRO A 692 -14.63 -13.03 1.84
C PRO A 692 -16.02 -13.69 1.82
N VAL A 693 -16.76 -13.63 0.70
CA VAL A 693 -18.08 -14.26 0.63
C VAL A 693 -17.93 -15.78 0.53
N GLY A 694 -18.46 -16.49 1.53
CA GLY A 694 -18.42 -17.95 1.58
C GLY A 694 -17.29 -18.49 2.45
N THR A 695 -17.06 -19.80 2.40
CA THR A 695 -16.02 -20.50 3.18
C THR A 695 -14.98 -21.20 2.30
N ASP A 696 -15.15 -21.15 0.98
CA ASP A 696 -14.28 -21.80 0.00
C ASP A 696 -13.77 -20.74 -0.97
N THR A 697 -12.72 -20.06 -0.53
CA THR A 697 -12.04 -18.96 -1.21
C THR A 697 -10.64 -19.39 -1.62
N HIS A 698 -10.12 -18.80 -2.70
CA HIS A 698 -8.84 -19.20 -3.28
C HIS A 698 -8.04 -17.97 -3.68
N GLY A 699 -6.83 -17.85 -3.16
CA GLY A 699 -5.86 -16.87 -3.63
C GLY A 699 -5.55 -17.09 -5.11
N ARG A 700 -5.40 -16.00 -5.85
CA ARG A 700 -5.20 -16.00 -7.30
C ARG A 700 -3.73 -15.77 -7.66
N LEU A 701 -3.45 -15.50 -8.92
CA LEU A 701 -2.10 -15.27 -9.42
C LEU A 701 -1.71 -13.81 -9.20
N TRP A 702 -0.52 -13.57 -8.68
CA TRP A 702 -0.04 -12.22 -8.35
C TRP A 702 0.96 -11.74 -9.41
N PRO A 703 0.66 -10.68 -10.19
CA PRO A 703 1.61 -10.13 -11.15
C PRO A 703 2.96 -9.79 -10.54
N LEU A 704 2.99 -9.22 -9.32
CA LEU A 704 4.25 -8.87 -8.66
C LEU A 704 5.20 -10.07 -8.52
N LEU A 705 4.70 -11.30 -8.35
CA LEU A 705 5.53 -12.51 -8.22
C LEU A 705 6.15 -12.93 -9.56
N THR A 706 5.52 -12.56 -10.68
CA THR A 706 6.13 -12.67 -12.01
C THR A 706 7.31 -11.71 -12.12
N GLY A 707 7.21 -10.51 -11.54
CA GLY A 707 8.30 -9.55 -11.44
C GLY A 707 9.43 -10.03 -10.51
N GLU A 708 9.11 -10.59 -9.35
CA GLU A 708 10.11 -11.18 -8.44
C GLU A 708 10.84 -12.35 -9.11
N ARG A 709 10.10 -13.23 -9.81
CA ARG A 709 10.72 -14.29 -10.61
C ARG A 709 11.63 -13.71 -11.69
N ALA A 710 11.23 -12.65 -12.37
CA ALA A 710 12.04 -12.03 -13.40
C ALA A 710 13.34 -11.41 -12.87
N GLU A 711 13.33 -10.84 -11.66
CA GLU A 711 14.56 -10.38 -11.01
C GLU A 711 15.48 -11.53 -10.63
N TYR A 712 14.94 -12.66 -10.16
CA TYR A 712 15.74 -13.88 -9.97
C TYR A 712 16.36 -14.36 -11.29
N GLU A 713 15.56 -14.49 -12.35
CA GLU A 713 16.02 -14.96 -13.66
C GLU A 713 17.05 -14.01 -14.30
N LEU A 714 16.94 -12.71 -14.01
CA LEU A 714 17.94 -11.71 -14.38
C LEU A 714 19.25 -11.93 -13.63
N ALA A 715 19.20 -12.19 -12.32
CA ALA A 715 20.38 -12.53 -11.53
C ALA A 715 21.00 -13.88 -11.92
N ALA A 716 20.17 -14.85 -12.33
CA ALA A 716 20.59 -16.16 -12.81
C ALA A 716 21.19 -16.13 -14.23
N GLY A 717 21.05 -15.02 -14.96
CA GLY A 717 21.57 -14.88 -16.32
C GLY A 717 20.75 -15.68 -17.35
N THR A 718 19.44 -15.80 -17.15
CA THR A 718 18.56 -16.55 -18.07
C THR A 718 18.33 -15.79 -19.37
N GLU A 719 18.89 -16.30 -20.47
CA GLU A 719 18.87 -15.63 -21.78
C GLU A 719 17.75 -16.12 -22.72
N SER A 720 17.06 -17.23 -22.39
CA SER A 720 16.12 -17.88 -23.31
C SER A 720 14.93 -18.53 -22.61
N GLY A 721 13.89 -18.86 -23.38
CA GLY A 721 12.66 -19.48 -22.84
C GLY A 721 11.62 -18.46 -22.38
N PRO A 722 10.50 -18.94 -21.79
CA PRO A 722 9.44 -18.09 -21.26
C PRO A 722 9.87 -17.30 -20.01
N ASP A 723 10.87 -17.81 -19.27
CA ASP A 723 11.29 -17.24 -17.99
C ASP A 723 12.40 -16.19 -18.14
N ARG A 724 12.90 -15.94 -19.37
CA ARG A 724 13.88 -14.86 -19.57
C ARG A 724 13.29 -13.50 -19.14
N PRO A 725 14.05 -12.60 -18.51
CA PRO A 725 13.53 -11.36 -17.92
C PRO A 725 12.69 -10.49 -18.87
N THR A 726 13.07 -10.40 -20.14
CA THR A 726 12.34 -9.63 -21.17
C THR A 726 11.01 -10.26 -21.58
N ALA A 727 10.86 -11.59 -21.49
CA ALA A 727 9.58 -12.27 -21.70
C ALA A 727 8.66 -12.07 -20.49
N LEU A 728 9.20 -12.13 -19.27
CA LEU A 728 8.45 -11.85 -18.04
C LEU A 728 8.05 -10.36 -17.93
N LEU A 729 8.87 -9.44 -18.42
CA LEU A 729 8.48 -8.03 -18.58
C LEU A 729 7.26 -7.88 -19.50
N SER A 730 7.23 -8.63 -20.60
CA SER A 730 6.07 -8.66 -21.50
C SER A 730 4.85 -9.33 -20.86
N THR A 731 5.08 -10.35 -20.01
CA THR A 731 4.03 -11.05 -19.25
C THR A 731 3.36 -10.10 -18.26
N LEU A 732 4.16 -9.35 -17.49
CA LEU A 732 3.65 -8.29 -16.61
C LEU A 732 2.81 -7.27 -17.39
N ALA A 733 3.30 -6.83 -18.56
CA ALA A 733 2.54 -5.89 -19.38
C ALA A 733 1.21 -6.46 -19.89
N GLY A 734 1.13 -7.78 -20.13
CA GLY A 734 -0.10 -8.46 -20.49
C GLY A 734 -1.14 -8.49 -19.37
N PHE A 735 -0.72 -8.42 -18.09
CA PHE A 735 -1.64 -8.35 -16.95
C PHE A 735 -2.22 -6.96 -16.68
N ALA A 736 -1.74 -5.92 -17.38
CA ALA A 736 -2.28 -4.58 -17.25
C ALA A 736 -3.62 -4.46 -17.99
N ASN A 737 -4.62 -3.84 -17.36
CA ASN A 737 -5.92 -3.62 -17.99
C ASN A 737 -5.89 -2.50 -19.05
N GLU A 738 -7.05 -2.18 -19.63
CA GLU A 738 -7.18 -1.14 -20.66
C GLU A 738 -6.70 0.25 -20.22
N GLY A 739 -6.70 0.52 -18.91
CA GLY A 739 -6.18 1.73 -18.29
C GLY A 739 -4.67 1.72 -18.03
N ARG A 740 -3.97 0.65 -18.42
CA ARG A 740 -2.56 0.36 -18.13
C ARG A 740 -2.26 0.28 -16.63
N LEU A 741 -3.22 -0.23 -15.86
CA LEU A 741 -3.06 -0.44 -14.42
C LEU A 741 -2.77 -1.91 -14.13
N LEU A 742 -1.74 -2.16 -13.30
CA LEU A 742 -1.34 -3.50 -12.88
C LEU A 742 -2.09 -3.89 -11.59
N PRO A 743 -2.79 -5.04 -11.58
CA PRO A 743 -3.54 -5.48 -10.41
C PRO A 743 -2.64 -6.17 -9.38
N GLU A 744 -3.19 -6.38 -8.18
CA GLU A 744 -2.68 -7.30 -7.17
C GLU A 744 -2.84 -8.75 -7.61
N GLN A 745 -4.02 -9.10 -8.15
CA GLN A 745 -4.37 -10.46 -8.53
C GLN A 745 -4.99 -10.52 -9.93
N VAL A 746 -4.60 -11.52 -10.71
CA VAL A 746 -5.23 -11.92 -11.98
C VAL A 746 -5.86 -13.30 -11.87
N TRP A 747 -6.95 -13.50 -12.62
CA TRP A 747 -7.72 -14.74 -12.60
C TRP A 747 -6.90 -15.92 -13.11
N ASP A 748 -7.12 -17.09 -12.51
CA ASP A 748 -6.24 -18.27 -12.59
C ASP A 748 -6.83 -19.46 -13.37
N ARG A 749 -8.01 -19.31 -13.99
CA ARG A 749 -8.72 -20.40 -14.68
C ARG A 749 -9.22 -20.01 -16.06
N GLU A 750 -9.15 -20.95 -16.99
CA GLU A 750 -9.71 -20.83 -18.35
C GLU A 750 -11.25 -20.82 -18.36
N ASP A 751 -11.87 -21.56 -17.44
CA ASP A 751 -13.32 -21.67 -17.37
C ASP A 751 -13.94 -20.40 -16.79
N GLY A 752 -14.93 -19.86 -17.51
CA GLY A 752 -15.69 -18.70 -17.06
C GLY A 752 -16.51 -18.99 -15.80
N THR A 753 -16.75 -17.96 -15.00
CA THR A 753 -17.52 -18.03 -13.76
C THR A 753 -18.82 -17.25 -13.86
N ASP A 754 -19.65 -17.29 -12.80
CA ASP A 754 -20.84 -16.43 -12.69
C ASP A 754 -20.50 -14.93 -12.84
N TYR A 755 -19.26 -14.55 -12.53
CA TYR A 755 -18.77 -13.17 -12.51
C TYR A 755 -17.92 -12.80 -13.73
N ASP A 756 -17.84 -13.68 -14.74
CA ASP A 756 -17.18 -13.42 -16.03
C ASP A 756 -15.71 -12.96 -15.94
N TRP A 757 -14.97 -13.46 -14.93
CA TRP A 757 -13.53 -13.27 -14.86
C TRP A 757 -12.83 -13.94 -16.04
N ALA A 758 -11.95 -13.21 -16.71
CA ALA A 758 -11.17 -13.70 -17.85
C ALA A 758 -9.78 -14.17 -17.40
N PHE A 759 -9.33 -15.31 -17.93
CA PHE A 759 -8.05 -15.92 -17.54
C PHE A 759 -6.86 -14.98 -17.82
N GLY A 760 -6.09 -14.66 -16.78
CA GLY A 760 -4.97 -13.73 -16.87
C GLY A 760 -5.36 -12.24 -16.77
N GLU A 761 -6.64 -11.92 -16.54
CA GLU A 761 -7.10 -10.54 -16.34
C GLU A 761 -7.33 -10.23 -14.85
N GLY A 762 -7.29 -8.95 -14.48
CA GLY A 762 -7.43 -8.47 -13.11
C GLY A 762 -8.73 -8.93 -12.42
N THR A 763 -8.65 -9.20 -11.12
CA THR A 763 -9.78 -9.67 -10.30
C THR A 763 -10.43 -8.54 -9.49
N GLY A 764 -11.26 -8.87 -8.49
CA GLY A 764 -11.91 -7.88 -7.62
C GLY A 764 -10.99 -7.31 -6.54
N SER A 765 -9.76 -7.83 -6.47
CA SER A 765 -8.68 -7.40 -5.58
C SER A 765 -8.20 -5.97 -5.89
N ALA A 766 -7.14 -5.52 -5.21
CA ALA A 766 -6.61 -4.18 -5.43
C ALA A 766 -6.10 -3.94 -6.87
N THR A 767 -6.58 -2.88 -7.53
CA THR A 767 -5.98 -2.31 -8.75
C THR A 767 -6.10 -0.78 -8.69
N PRO A 768 -5.06 -0.01 -9.05
CA PRO A 768 -3.68 -0.45 -9.25
C PRO A 768 -3.05 -0.89 -7.92
N LEU A 769 -2.10 -1.84 -7.95
CA LEU A 769 -1.24 -2.11 -6.80
C LEU A 769 0.11 -1.41 -6.99
N SER A 770 0.51 -0.55 -6.05
CA SER A 770 1.79 0.18 -6.10
C SER A 770 2.97 -0.79 -6.22
N TRP A 771 2.95 -1.91 -5.49
CA TRP A 771 3.98 -2.94 -5.56
C TRP A 771 4.09 -3.59 -6.95
N SER A 772 2.97 -3.96 -7.60
CA SER A 772 2.99 -4.51 -8.97
C SER A 772 3.60 -3.52 -9.98
N HIS A 773 3.26 -2.23 -9.87
CA HIS A 773 3.86 -1.18 -10.69
C HIS A 773 5.35 -0.97 -10.40
N ALA A 774 5.75 -1.02 -9.13
CA ALA A 774 7.16 -0.94 -8.73
C ALA A 774 7.98 -2.12 -9.29
N ALA A 775 7.43 -3.34 -9.26
CA ALA A 775 8.08 -4.52 -9.84
C ALA A 775 8.30 -4.38 -11.35
N PHE A 776 7.32 -3.84 -12.10
CA PHE A 776 7.47 -3.57 -13.54
C PHE A 776 8.58 -2.54 -13.82
N VAL A 777 8.57 -1.41 -13.11
CA VAL A 777 9.59 -0.35 -13.27
C VAL A 777 10.99 -0.88 -12.93
N ARG A 778 11.12 -1.60 -11.81
CA ARG A 778 12.40 -2.12 -11.35
C ARG A 778 12.96 -3.18 -12.30
N LEU A 779 12.12 -4.07 -12.83
CA LEU A 779 12.53 -5.05 -13.83
C LEU A 779 13.00 -4.39 -15.13
N ALA A 780 12.25 -3.41 -15.66
CA ALA A 780 12.60 -2.70 -16.88
C ALA A 780 14.00 -2.04 -16.76
N ASN A 781 14.26 -1.34 -15.66
CA ASN A 781 15.58 -0.74 -15.40
C ASN A 781 16.65 -1.81 -15.12
N GLY A 782 16.29 -2.90 -14.44
CA GLY A 782 17.20 -3.99 -14.13
C GLY A 782 17.72 -4.70 -15.39
N ILE A 783 16.86 -4.91 -16.39
CA ILE A 783 17.24 -5.51 -17.68
C ILE A 783 18.36 -4.72 -18.36
N ASP A 784 18.23 -3.40 -18.39
CA ASP A 784 19.25 -2.51 -18.97
C ASP A 784 20.54 -2.48 -18.15
N ALA A 785 20.39 -2.48 -16.82
CA ALA A 785 21.52 -2.56 -15.90
C ALA A 785 22.21 -3.93 -15.92
N GLY A 786 21.59 -4.95 -16.51
CA GLY A 786 22.05 -6.35 -16.53
C GLY A 786 22.02 -7.04 -15.16
N ARG A 787 21.26 -6.48 -14.20
CA ARG A 787 21.11 -7.00 -12.83
C ARG A 787 19.90 -6.35 -12.14
N PRO A 788 19.30 -6.98 -11.10
CA PRO A 788 18.23 -6.36 -10.33
C PRO A 788 18.70 -5.02 -9.73
N SER A 789 17.98 -3.93 -10.02
CA SER A 789 18.37 -2.58 -9.55
C SER A 789 18.12 -2.37 -8.05
N GLY A 790 17.22 -3.16 -7.45
CA GLY A 790 16.91 -3.10 -6.01
C GLY A 790 17.95 -3.72 -5.09
N THR A 791 18.89 -4.53 -5.58
CA THR A 791 19.86 -5.27 -4.74
C THR A 791 20.79 -4.31 -3.98
N PRO A 792 20.79 -4.31 -2.63
CA PRO A 792 21.64 -3.40 -1.86
C PRO A 792 23.13 -3.70 -2.06
N ALA A 793 23.91 -2.69 -2.42
CA ALA A 793 25.33 -2.86 -2.73
C ALA A 793 26.13 -3.41 -1.53
N ALA A 794 25.90 -2.88 -0.33
CA ALA A 794 26.59 -3.31 0.90
C ALA A 794 26.39 -4.80 1.21
N VAL A 795 25.19 -5.34 0.94
CA VAL A 795 24.86 -6.75 1.20
C VAL A 795 25.53 -7.65 0.17
N ARG A 796 25.35 -7.31 -1.11
CA ARG A 796 25.95 -8.03 -2.23
C ARG A 796 27.47 -8.08 -2.12
N GLU A 797 28.11 -6.95 -1.84
CA GLU A 797 29.58 -6.88 -1.72
C GLU A 797 30.11 -7.72 -0.57
N ARG A 798 29.36 -7.83 0.55
CA ARG A 798 29.74 -8.70 1.68
C ARG A 798 29.64 -10.18 1.34
N TYR A 799 28.67 -10.59 0.51
CA TYR A 799 28.35 -12.02 0.32
C TYR A 799 28.73 -12.62 -1.04
N ASP A 800 28.94 -11.82 -2.09
CA ASP A 800 29.35 -12.28 -3.45
C ASP A 800 30.67 -13.05 -3.44
N TYR A 801 31.63 -12.64 -2.62
CA TYR A 801 32.94 -13.30 -2.49
C TYR A 801 33.02 -14.22 -1.25
N GLY A 802 31.89 -14.44 -0.58
CA GLY A 802 31.82 -14.94 0.79
C GLY A 802 32.19 -13.85 1.82
N PRO A 803 31.67 -13.95 3.06
CA PRO A 803 32.07 -13.03 4.12
C PRO A 803 33.58 -13.14 4.39
N PRO A 804 34.23 -12.09 4.94
CA PRO A 804 35.64 -12.15 5.33
C PRO A 804 35.94 -13.33 6.26
N GLU A 805 37.19 -13.80 6.27
CA GLU A 805 37.63 -14.87 7.16
C GLU A 805 37.38 -14.48 8.63
N GLU A 806 36.52 -15.23 9.32
CA GLU A 806 36.11 -14.93 10.68
C GLU A 806 37.29 -15.06 11.65
N PRO A 807 37.48 -14.12 12.60
CA PRO A 807 38.41 -14.32 13.69
C PRO A 807 37.95 -15.49 14.58
N THR A 808 38.86 -16.02 15.38
CA THR A 808 38.51 -16.96 16.45
C THR A 808 37.71 -16.26 17.55
N LEU A 809 36.69 -16.92 18.08
CA LEU A 809 35.97 -16.45 19.27
C LEU A 809 35.57 -17.68 20.11
N ASP A 810 36.22 -17.82 21.27
CA ASP A 810 35.84 -18.78 22.30
C ASP A 810 35.29 -18.00 23.51
N VAL A 811 33.98 -17.98 23.67
CA VAL A 811 33.30 -17.19 24.71
C VAL A 811 32.34 -18.08 25.50
N SER A 812 32.41 -17.95 26.82
CA SER A 812 31.43 -18.57 27.72
C SER A 812 30.27 -17.61 27.94
N LEU A 813 29.14 -17.87 27.30
CA LEU A 813 27.89 -17.16 27.57
C LEU A 813 27.20 -17.76 28.82
N PRO A 814 26.44 -16.96 29.58
CA PRO A 814 25.66 -17.46 30.70
C PRO A 814 24.59 -18.47 30.25
N ASP A 815 24.09 -19.25 31.21
CA ASP A 815 22.94 -20.11 30.99
C ASP A 815 21.71 -19.27 30.56
N ASN A 816 20.77 -19.90 29.85
CA ASN A 816 19.54 -19.24 29.39
C ASN A 816 18.65 -18.73 30.54
N THR A 817 18.95 -19.09 31.79
CA THR A 817 18.28 -18.61 32.98
C THR A 817 19.30 -18.33 34.07
N VAL A 818 19.25 -17.12 34.64
CA VAL A 818 20.16 -16.67 35.70
C VAL A 818 19.38 -16.02 36.84
N ASP A 819 19.92 -16.11 38.05
CA ASP A 819 19.34 -15.52 39.27
C ASP A 819 20.00 -14.17 39.63
N SER A 820 20.76 -13.58 38.71
CA SER A 820 21.54 -12.35 38.89
C SER A 820 21.34 -11.41 37.72
N THR A 821 21.12 -10.14 38.02
CA THR A 821 21.10 -9.04 37.03
C THR A 821 22.50 -8.63 36.58
N GLU A 822 23.56 -9.19 37.15
CA GLU A 822 24.95 -8.96 36.71
C GLU A 822 25.56 -10.30 36.29
N VAL A 823 26.04 -10.39 35.05
CA VAL A 823 26.71 -11.57 34.51
C VAL A 823 28.08 -11.21 33.96
N THR A 824 29.08 -12.06 34.21
CA THR A 824 30.42 -11.89 33.67
C THR A 824 30.54 -12.61 32.33
N ILE A 825 30.97 -11.89 31.32
CA ILE A 825 31.26 -12.39 29.98
C ILE A 825 32.78 -12.39 29.81
N ALA A 826 33.34 -13.57 29.54
CA ALA A 826 34.78 -13.72 29.32
C ALA A 826 35.05 -14.72 28.19
N GLY A 827 36.15 -14.50 27.49
CA GLY A 827 36.55 -15.33 26.38
C GLY A 827 37.92 -15.03 25.82
N GLU A 828 38.28 -15.76 24.78
CA GLU A 828 39.50 -15.62 24.01
C GLU A 828 39.19 -15.34 22.53
N THR A 829 40.02 -14.52 21.89
CA THR A 829 39.92 -14.18 20.46
C THR A 829 41.26 -13.67 19.93
N ASP A 830 41.52 -13.87 18.64
CA ASP A 830 42.61 -13.23 17.91
C ASP A 830 42.21 -11.92 17.22
N ALA A 831 40.94 -11.52 17.33
CA ALA A 831 40.47 -10.21 16.88
C ALA A 831 41.07 -9.07 17.73
N PRO A 832 41.27 -7.88 17.16
CA PRO A 832 41.80 -6.73 17.90
C PRO A 832 40.81 -6.15 18.92
N VAL A 833 39.50 -6.30 18.70
CA VAL A 833 38.44 -5.76 19.56
C VAL A 833 37.27 -6.73 19.70
N VAL A 834 36.52 -6.58 20.79
CA VAL A 834 35.25 -7.28 21.05
C VAL A 834 34.18 -6.26 21.35
N ALA A 835 32.98 -6.44 20.80
CA ALA A 835 31.78 -5.74 21.21
C ALA A 835 30.88 -6.68 22.02
N VAL A 836 30.29 -6.17 23.10
CA VAL A 836 29.24 -6.88 23.86
C VAL A 836 28.00 -6.01 23.85
N ALA A 837 26.88 -6.57 23.41
CA ALA A 837 25.58 -5.90 23.42
C ALA A 837 24.57 -6.65 24.29
N VAL A 838 23.85 -5.89 25.11
CA VAL A 838 22.65 -6.35 25.83
C VAL A 838 21.46 -5.59 25.25
N ASP A 839 20.54 -6.31 24.63
CA ASP A 839 19.33 -5.74 24.03
C ASP A 839 19.59 -4.58 23.04
N GLY A 840 20.72 -4.65 22.33
CA GLY A 840 21.15 -3.65 21.35
C GLY A 840 22.20 -2.68 21.87
N ASP A 841 22.22 -2.42 23.18
CA ASP A 841 23.18 -1.49 23.79
C ASP A 841 24.60 -2.08 23.76
N ALA A 842 25.38 -1.70 22.74
CA ALA A 842 26.69 -2.28 22.44
C ALA A 842 27.85 -1.45 23.01
N GLU A 843 28.80 -2.13 23.67
CA GLU A 843 30.05 -1.53 24.17
C GLU A 843 31.29 -2.25 23.64
N LEU A 844 32.35 -1.48 23.34
CA LEU A 844 33.65 -2.01 22.93
C LEU A 844 34.54 -2.36 24.11
N LEU A 845 35.17 -3.51 24.00
CA LEU A 845 36.17 -4.04 24.92
C LEU A 845 37.51 -4.18 24.20
N SER A 846 38.58 -3.83 24.90
CA SER A 846 39.95 -4.09 24.43
C SER A 846 40.34 -5.54 24.73
N VAL A 847 40.93 -6.21 23.74
CA VAL A 847 41.47 -7.57 23.90
C VAL A 847 42.90 -7.47 24.43
N ASN A 848 43.15 -8.05 25.60
CA ASN A 848 44.45 -8.05 26.26
C ASN A 848 45.09 -9.44 26.18
N GLY A 849 46.17 -9.55 25.39
CA GLY A 849 46.89 -10.82 25.24
C GLY A 849 46.03 -11.96 24.69
N GLY A 850 45.03 -11.66 23.85
CA GLY A 850 44.09 -12.63 23.29
C GLY A 850 42.88 -12.93 24.17
N SER A 851 42.71 -12.24 25.30
CA SER A 851 41.60 -12.45 26.25
C SER A 851 40.80 -11.19 26.51
N PHE A 852 39.52 -11.34 26.82
CA PHE A 852 38.63 -10.27 27.24
C PHE A 852 37.73 -10.73 28.39
N GLU A 853 37.33 -9.79 29.24
CA GLU A 853 36.41 -10.01 30.34
C GLU A 853 35.66 -8.70 30.63
N THR A 854 34.34 -8.79 30.84
CA THR A 854 33.51 -7.68 31.31
C THR A 854 32.35 -8.19 32.15
N SER A 855 31.78 -7.34 33.00
CA SER A 855 30.47 -7.59 33.62
C SER A 855 29.42 -6.77 32.89
N VAL A 856 28.31 -7.39 32.52
CA VAL A 856 27.16 -6.71 31.92
C VAL A 856 25.95 -6.81 32.84
N SER A 857 25.15 -5.75 32.85
CA SER A 857 23.87 -5.70 33.53
C SER A 857 22.78 -6.25 32.63
N LEU A 858 21.91 -7.07 33.19
CA LEU A 858 20.72 -7.62 32.56
C LEU A 858 19.49 -7.09 33.30
N ASP A 859 18.45 -6.75 32.55
CA ASP A 859 17.16 -6.39 33.11
C ASP A 859 16.39 -7.62 33.57
N SER A 860 15.41 -7.42 34.45
CA SER A 860 14.49 -8.50 34.85
C SER A 860 13.71 -9.01 33.63
N GLY A 861 13.62 -10.33 33.47
CA GLY A 861 12.99 -10.94 32.30
C GLY A 861 13.97 -11.27 31.19
N ARG A 862 13.52 -11.19 29.93
CA ARG A 862 14.24 -11.68 28.75
C ARG A 862 15.21 -10.62 28.22
N ASN A 863 16.47 -10.99 28.08
CA ASN A 863 17.55 -10.18 27.51
C ASN A 863 18.20 -10.91 26.34
N THR A 864 18.60 -10.16 25.31
CA THR A 864 19.37 -10.67 24.18
C THR A 864 20.82 -10.23 24.32
N LEU A 865 21.71 -11.19 24.55
CA LEU A 865 23.14 -10.96 24.69
C LEU A 865 23.86 -11.34 23.40
N VAL A 866 24.66 -10.43 22.85
CA VAL A 866 25.52 -10.65 21.68
C VAL A 866 26.96 -10.31 22.04
N VAL A 867 27.89 -11.20 21.71
CA VAL A 867 29.33 -10.97 21.79
C VAL A 867 29.90 -11.10 20.39
N ALA A 868 30.52 -10.04 19.89
CA ALA A 868 31.07 -9.98 18.53
C ALA A 868 32.55 -9.61 18.57
N ALA A 869 33.42 -10.50 18.12
CA ALA A 869 34.85 -10.23 17.97
C ALA A 869 35.15 -9.91 16.52
N GLY A 870 35.88 -8.83 16.23
CA GLY A 870 36.13 -8.46 14.85
C GLY A 870 37.31 -7.52 14.62
N ASP A 871 37.69 -7.43 13.35
CA ASP A 871 38.68 -6.47 12.84
C ASP A 871 37.92 -5.38 12.05
N PRO A 872 37.80 -4.14 12.59
CA PRO A 872 37.03 -3.08 11.95
C PRO A 872 37.57 -2.71 10.57
N GLY A 873 36.75 -2.88 9.53
CA GLY A 873 37.06 -2.51 8.14
C GLY A 873 36.58 -1.11 7.76
N GLN A 874 36.75 -0.74 6.49
CA GLN A 874 36.19 0.52 5.94
C GLN A 874 34.78 0.37 5.38
N SER A 875 34.29 -0.87 5.28
CA SER A 875 32.94 -1.20 4.85
C SER A 875 32.44 -2.46 5.54
N ALA A 876 31.13 -2.70 5.43
CA ALA A 876 30.52 -3.96 5.85
C ALA A 876 31.16 -5.14 5.12
N ALA A 877 31.57 -5.01 3.85
CA ALA A 877 32.20 -6.10 3.10
C ALA A 877 33.60 -6.47 3.61
N GLU A 878 34.36 -5.51 4.16
CA GLU A 878 35.74 -5.74 4.64
C GLU A 878 35.81 -6.17 6.11
N THR A 879 34.76 -5.92 6.89
CA THR A 879 34.77 -6.15 8.34
C THR A 879 34.59 -7.65 8.65
N ALA A 880 35.67 -8.27 9.12
CA ALA A 880 35.67 -9.64 9.62
C ALA A 880 35.10 -9.70 11.03
N VAL A 881 34.14 -10.60 11.27
CA VAL A 881 33.49 -10.71 12.58
C VAL A 881 33.10 -12.16 12.89
N ALA A 882 33.29 -12.55 14.13
CA ALA A 882 32.75 -13.77 14.72
C ALA A 882 31.79 -13.41 15.85
N GLY A 883 30.67 -14.12 15.94
CA GLY A 883 29.58 -13.77 16.83
C GLY A 883 29.07 -14.94 17.67
N ALA A 884 28.79 -14.68 18.94
CA ALA A 884 28.02 -15.56 19.81
C ALA A 884 26.78 -14.81 20.33
N ARG A 885 25.64 -15.50 20.38
CA ARG A 885 24.35 -14.93 20.83
C ARG A 885 23.67 -15.88 21.81
N ALA A 886 23.16 -15.33 22.91
CA ALA A 886 22.29 -16.03 23.86
C ALA A 886 21.06 -15.19 24.18
N VAL A 887 19.96 -15.87 24.51
CA VAL A 887 18.78 -15.24 25.11
C VAL A 887 18.75 -15.69 26.57
N VAL A 888 18.83 -14.73 27.47
CA VAL A 888 19.01 -14.96 28.91
C VAL A 888 17.80 -14.41 29.65
N SER A 889 17.16 -15.24 30.47
CA SER A 889 16.08 -14.81 31.36
C SER A 889 16.59 -14.61 32.78
N VAL A 890 16.46 -13.40 33.33
CA VAL A 890 16.73 -13.14 34.74
C VAL A 890 15.47 -13.44 35.55
N VAL A 891 15.56 -14.41 36.46
CA VAL A 891 14.46 -14.83 37.34
C VAL A 891 14.80 -14.37 38.76
N GLU A 892 14.05 -13.41 39.29
CA GLU A 892 14.18 -12.95 40.69
C GLU A 892 13.52 -13.90 41.70
#